data_AF-A0A7H8HW01-F1
#
_entry.id   AF-A0A7H8HW01-F1
#
_cell.length_a   1.000
_cell.length_b   1.000
_cell.length_c   1.000
_cell.angle_alpha   90.00
_cell.angle_beta   90.00
_cell.angle_gamma   90.00
#
_symmetry.space_group_name_H-M   'P 1'
#
loop_
_entity.id
_entity.type
_entity.pdbx_description
1 polymer ?
#
loop_
_entity_poly.entity_id
_entity_poly.type
_entity_poly.pdbx_seq_one_letter_code
_entity_poly.pdbx_strand_id
1 'polypeptide(L)'
;MATVTDALGGVTRFEANAAGPPVAITEPDGAVTRYSYDSLGRLASVTDPTGATTRTVHNAAGDLVEQVDPDGAVHRFGSTAVGHTDERTDPRGGVSRISYAQFDLPVSEQRPDGGVLRYGYDTELRLTSVTNEAGLVWRYEYDPAGRLVREVDYNGRSLHYAYDAAGRLILRGNGAGQTIALERDALGRVVRRRSGDEVAEFAYDAADRVVLARNAHSELRFAYDALGRVVSESVNGRAVLSAYDALGRRTHRRTPTGAEAVFAYDTRGRATSLATGGRTLQFGYDAAGHETARRLVTRYGVAAELHQAWTPAGQLAVQTVRRGEATVQRREYGYLPDGYLATVTDLISGPRSLEVGPAGRVVAVRGARWQESYGYDPAGAITTADWPGAPEASGPRSYRGTLLTAAGATRYTHDAEGRVVSRERGGRRWEYHWSAENRLTAVRTPEGVVWQYRYDAVGRRIAKQRLDATGAVAEQVEFSWDGTLLAEQVHGVPGGPLVATVWDWAPDAERPLAQTERVLGDGTDRFHAVLTDLVGSPAELLDETGALAGHQHTALWGALVSAGGHAGTPLRFPGQYHDAETGLHYNLHRYYDPETGRFVSHDPLGLAPDPDSLAYVGNPTASIDPLGLGKVTPCAASGSGGGGGGGKKPNHFHPYSKPNGAPNKGKRRAHKYPEGSYGDKDFERKRLEDKFGSKIDGNKTHQSEHTAGFDVLNDNGAPGKVPRKEGRDLENNAWAYYEEHGAHRNHPGTGTSHATHDSGWNAPTYRRDQRAAIENNDPNTAVQLNQLGYAHQPGFQGNHADPVIRNRMDMADDSYHRMVDDVHAGGEGMRYNPRPGAAVPDGGATVGNTGHVTTRPLSDADAFELHEARNAARTGNWPGDDAWQRYYPDPTPEDWARLERGDFDPPQLPPIKPGSPMNLD
;
A
#
# COMPACT_ATOMS: atom_id res chain seq x y z
N MET A 1 -29.91 -2.29 23.16
CA MET A 1 -29.45 -1.07 22.47
C MET A 1 -28.04 -0.78 22.96
N ALA A 2 -27.08 -0.67 22.05
CA ALA A 2 -25.71 -0.27 22.33
C ALA A 2 -25.39 1.01 21.55
N THR A 3 -24.43 1.81 22.01
CA THR A 3 -24.02 3.04 21.33
C THR A 3 -22.50 3.15 21.31
N VAL A 4 -21.97 3.68 20.22
CA VAL A 4 -20.56 4.07 20.09
C VAL A 4 -20.53 5.57 19.85
N THR A 5 -19.67 6.29 20.57
CA THR A 5 -19.48 7.73 20.43
C THR A 5 -18.05 8.00 19.98
N ASP A 6 -17.89 8.72 18.88
CA ASP A 6 -16.58 9.10 18.36
C ASP A 6 -15.98 10.29 19.12
N ALA A 7 -14.72 10.64 18.80
CA ALA A 7 -13.99 11.71 19.47
C ALA A 7 -14.57 13.13 19.23
N LEU A 8 -15.50 13.29 18.27
CA LEU A 8 -16.21 14.54 18.00
C LEU A 8 -17.67 14.51 18.51
N GLY A 9 -18.06 13.45 19.21
CA GLY A 9 -19.39 13.30 19.79
C GLY A 9 -20.45 12.72 18.84
N GLY A 10 -20.07 12.26 17.64
CA GLY A 10 -20.96 11.52 16.74
C GLY A 10 -21.38 10.19 17.38
N VAL A 11 -22.68 9.92 17.42
CA VAL A 11 -23.23 8.72 18.08
C VAL A 11 -23.82 7.75 17.07
N THR A 12 -23.21 6.57 16.94
CA THR A 12 -23.79 5.43 16.22
C THR A 12 -24.55 4.54 17.20
N ARG A 13 -25.80 4.19 16.87
CA ARG A 13 -26.68 3.37 17.71
C ARG A 13 -26.93 2.01 17.07
N PHE A 14 -26.89 0.96 17.89
CA PHE A 14 -27.08 -0.41 17.48
C PHE A 14 -28.30 -0.99 18.21
N GLU A 15 -29.30 -1.38 17.45
CA GLU A 15 -30.43 -2.19 17.93
C GLU A 15 -30.17 -3.63 17.53
N ALA A 16 -30.19 -4.54 18.49
CA ALA A 16 -29.94 -5.96 18.27
C ALA A 16 -31.18 -6.79 18.59
N ASN A 17 -31.33 -7.92 17.90
CA ASN A 17 -32.34 -8.91 18.28
C ASN A 17 -31.93 -9.65 19.57
N ALA A 18 -32.81 -10.53 20.06
CA ALA A 18 -32.57 -11.31 21.28
C ALA A 18 -31.35 -12.26 21.19
N ALA A 19 -30.90 -12.60 19.98
CA ALA A 19 -29.74 -13.46 19.75
C ALA A 19 -28.41 -12.69 19.67
N GLY A 20 -28.43 -11.35 19.63
CA GLY A 20 -27.23 -10.50 19.62
C GLY A 20 -26.91 -9.78 18.30
N PRO A 21 -27.20 -10.33 17.09
CA PRO A 21 -26.98 -9.60 15.84
C PRO A 21 -27.80 -8.31 15.71
N PRO A 22 -27.24 -7.26 15.07
CA PRO A 22 -27.91 -5.97 14.88
C PRO A 22 -29.09 -6.10 13.90
N VAL A 23 -30.26 -5.58 14.26
CA VAL A 23 -31.43 -5.42 13.37
C VAL A 23 -31.56 -4.01 12.82
N ALA A 24 -30.95 -3.02 13.47
CA ALA A 24 -30.80 -1.67 12.95
C ALA A 24 -29.51 -1.04 13.43
N ILE A 25 -28.84 -0.32 12.53
CA ILE A 25 -27.71 0.55 12.84
C ILE A 25 -28.13 1.96 12.42
N THR A 26 -28.11 2.90 13.37
CA THR A 26 -28.40 4.32 13.13
C THR A 26 -27.11 5.12 13.24
N GLU A 27 -26.75 5.77 12.15
CA GLU A 27 -25.56 6.63 12.06
C GLU A 27 -25.76 7.98 12.77
N PRO A 28 -24.69 8.76 13.02
CA PRO A 28 -24.79 10.05 13.71
C PRO A 28 -25.71 11.09 13.05
N ASP A 29 -25.97 10.99 11.73
CA ASP A 29 -26.90 11.86 11.00
C ASP A 29 -28.36 11.34 11.01
N GLY A 30 -28.62 10.20 11.66
CA GLY A 30 -29.92 9.56 11.74
C GLY A 30 -30.22 8.58 10.59
N ALA A 31 -29.32 8.39 9.62
CA ALA A 31 -29.48 7.38 8.58
C ALA A 31 -29.53 5.96 9.20
N VAL A 32 -30.49 5.14 8.78
CA VAL A 32 -30.74 3.82 9.38
C VAL A 32 -30.55 2.71 8.37
N THR A 33 -29.62 1.80 8.63
CA THR A 33 -29.51 0.52 7.91
C THR A 33 -30.20 -0.57 8.72
N ARG A 34 -31.05 -1.37 8.07
CA ARG A 34 -31.82 -2.44 8.70
C ARG A 34 -31.37 -3.81 8.21
N TYR A 35 -31.41 -4.78 9.11
CA TYR A 35 -30.99 -6.15 8.85
C TYR A 35 -32.11 -7.10 9.25
N SER A 36 -32.34 -8.11 8.42
CA SER A 36 -33.19 -9.24 8.78
C SER A 36 -32.40 -10.54 8.73
N TYR A 37 -32.81 -11.49 9.55
CA TYR A 37 -32.17 -12.80 9.66
C TYR A 37 -33.21 -13.90 9.49
N ASP A 38 -32.78 -15.03 8.95
CA ASP A 38 -33.62 -16.22 8.90
C ASP A 38 -33.73 -16.91 10.26
N SER A 39 -34.49 -18.00 10.34
CA SER A 39 -34.71 -18.77 11.58
C SER A 39 -33.44 -19.40 12.14
N LEU A 40 -32.35 -19.47 11.37
CA LEU A 40 -31.03 -19.96 11.78
C LEU A 40 -30.07 -18.83 12.14
N GLY A 41 -30.54 -17.57 12.15
CA GLY A 41 -29.74 -16.40 12.48
C GLY A 41 -28.79 -15.95 11.37
N ARG A 42 -28.98 -16.43 10.13
CA ARG A 42 -28.19 -16.04 8.97
C ARG A 42 -28.79 -14.82 8.32
N LEU A 43 -27.97 -13.97 7.71
CA LEU A 43 -28.44 -12.74 7.07
C LEU A 43 -29.43 -13.08 5.95
N ALA A 44 -30.61 -12.48 5.97
CA ALA A 44 -31.67 -12.68 4.98
C ALA A 44 -31.88 -11.44 4.11
N SER A 45 -31.75 -10.24 4.69
CA SER A 45 -31.75 -9.00 3.94
C SER A 45 -30.98 -7.89 4.64
N VAL A 46 -30.46 -6.96 3.84
CA VAL A 46 -29.95 -5.66 4.26
C VAL A 46 -30.73 -4.59 3.51
N THR A 47 -31.32 -3.65 4.24
CA THR A 47 -32.01 -2.48 3.69
C THR A 47 -31.23 -1.24 4.09
N ASP A 48 -30.74 -0.49 3.11
CA ASP A 48 -29.98 0.73 3.33
C ASP A 48 -30.90 1.91 3.76
N PRO A 49 -30.33 3.07 4.11
CA PRO A 49 -31.10 4.24 4.51
C PRO A 49 -32.01 4.84 3.41
N THR A 50 -31.80 4.49 2.14
CA THR A 50 -32.66 4.91 1.01
C THR A 50 -33.83 3.94 0.77
N GLY A 51 -33.81 2.78 1.42
CA GLY A 51 -34.80 1.70 1.25
C GLY A 51 -34.38 0.64 0.23
N ALA A 52 -33.23 0.80 -0.42
CA ALA A 52 -32.67 -0.21 -1.31
C ALA A 52 -32.35 -1.48 -0.52
N THR A 53 -32.79 -2.64 -1.01
CA THR A 53 -32.73 -3.90 -0.25
C THR A 53 -32.03 -4.99 -1.03
N THR A 54 -30.91 -5.49 -0.49
CA THR A 54 -30.27 -6.73 -0.94
C THR A 54 -30.82 -7.90 -0.13
N ARG A 55 -31.11 -9.03 -0.80
CA ARG A 55 -31.61 -10.26 -0.16
C ARG A 55 -30.69 -11.42 -0.43
N THR A 56 -30.58 -12.33 0.52
CA THR A 56 -29.71 -13.51 0.45
C THR A 56 -30.46 -14.77 0.85
N VAL A 57 -30.27 -15.85 0.10
CA VAL A 57 -30.86 -17.16 0.35
C VAL A 57 -29.75 -18.17 0.63
N HIS A 58 -29.92 -18.96 1.68
CA HIS A 58 -28.95 -19.95 2.11
C HIS A 58 -29.53 -21.36 2.10
N ASN A 59 -28.74 -22.36 1.74
CA ASN A 59 -29.15 -23.78 1.77
C ASN A 59 -29.19 -24.34 3.21
N ALA A 60 -29.52 -25.62 3.41
CA ALA A 60 -29.55 -26.22 4.74
C ALA A 60 -28.17 -26.33 5.43
N ALA A 61 -27.08 -26.38 4.64
CA ALA A 61 -25.70 -26.46 5.15
C ALA A 61 -25.15 -25.09 5.61
N GLY A 62 -25.78 -23.98 5.22
CA GLY A 62 -25.35 -22.63 5.56
C GLY A 62 -24.76 -21.85 4.40
N ASP A 63 -24.60 -22.45 3.22
CA ASP A 63 -23.98 -21.79 2.08
C ASP A 63 -24.97 -20.84 1.41
N LEU A 64 -24.46 -19.67 0.99
CA LEU A 64 -25.19 -18.74 0.12
C LEU A 64 -25.46 -19.43 -1.22
N VAL A 65 -26.71 -19.41 -1.70
CA VAL A 65 -27.11 -19.98 -2.99
C VAL A 65 -27.73 -18.98 -3.95
N GLU A 66 -28.26 -17.87 -3.42
CA GLU A 66 -28.82 -16.79 -4.21
C GLU A 66 -28.61 -15.45 -3.49
N GLN A 67 -28.26 -14.43 -4.26
CA GLN A 67 -28.31 -13.04 -3.83
C GLN A 67 -29.14 -12.25 -4.84
N VAL A 68 -30.05 -11.41 -4.34
CA VAL A 68 -30.86 -10.49 -5.14
C VAL A 68 -30.48 -9.07 -4.75
N ASP A 69 -29.95 -8.31 -5.71
CA ASP A 69 -29.56 -6.92 -5.52
C ASP A 69 -30.79 -5.98 -5.55
N PRO A 70 -30.67 -4.71 -5.11
CA PRO A 70 -31.82 -3.81 -5.00
C PRO A 70 -32.55 -3.49 -6.31
N ASP A 71 -31.88 -3.67 -7.45
CA ASP A 71 -32.44 -3.51 -8.79
C ASP A 71 -33.08 -4.81 -9.35
N GLY A 72 -33.05 -5.90 -8.57
CA GLY A 72 -33.58 -7.20 -8.95
C GLY A 72 -32.59 -8.10 -9.67
N ALA A 73 -31.32 -7.69 -9.86
CA ALA A 73 -30.28 -8.55 -10.40
C ALA A 73 -30.06 -9.77 -9.48
N VAL A 74 -29.90 -10.96 -10.07
CA VAL A 74 -29.82 -12.22 -9.32
C VAL A 74 -28.48 -12.90 -9.57
N HIS A 75 -27.72 -13.11 -8.50
CA HIS A 75 -26.51 -13.93 -8.51
C HIS A 75 -26.82 -15.29 -7.92
N ARG A 76 -26.28 -16.35 -8.51
CA ARG A 76 -26.47 -17.73 -8.03
C ARG A 76 -25.13 -18.35 -7.69
N PHE A 77 -25.13 -19.14 -6.61
CA PHE A 77 -23.94 -19.81 -6.11
C PHE A 77 -24.27 -21.29 -5.92
N GLY A 78 -23.37 -22.15 -6.35
CA GLY A 78 -23.53 -23.59 -6.24
C GLY A 78 -22.21 -24.26 -5.90
N SER A 79 -22.31 -25.45 -5.32
CA SER A 79 -21.20 -26.38 -5.20
C SER A 79 -21.65 -27.73 -5.71
N THR A 80 -20.89 -28.33 -6.62
CA THR A 80 -21.19 -29.70 -7.07
C THR A 80 -20.50 -30.68 -6.13
N ALA A 81 -21.30 -31.48 -5.41
CA ALA A 81 -20.79 -32.52 -4.50
C ALA A 81 -19.89 -33.56 -5.19
N VAL A 82 -20.00 -33.69 -6.52
CA VAL A 82 -19.08 -34.48 -7.34
C VAL A 82 -17.99 -33.54 -7.85
N GLY A 83 -16.90 -33.40 -7.10
CA GLY A 83 -15.65 -32.83 -7.62
C GLY A 83 -15.16 -31.50 -7.06
N HIS A 84 -15.53 -31.09 -5.83
CA HIS A 84 -15.02 -29.87 -5.17
C HIS A 84 -14.95 -28.69 -6.16
N THR A 85 -16.08 -28.32 -6.75
CA THR A 85 -16.17 -27.19 -7.69
C THR A 85 -17.17 -26.18 -7.17
N ASP A 86 -16.71 -24.95 -6.98
CA ASP A 86 -17.56 -23.80 -6.72
C ASP A 86 -17.99 -23.19 -8.04
N GLU A 87 -19.27 -22.85 -8.15
CA GLU A 87 -19.88 -22.24 -9.33
C GLU A 87 -20.57 -20.94 -8.95
N ARG A 88 -20.35 -19.90 -9.75
CA ARG A 88 -21.06 -18.63 -9.66
C ARG A 88 -21.67 -18.26 -11.01
N THR A 89 -22.98 -18.03 -11.00
CA THR A 89 -23.73 -17.50 -12.14
C THR A 89 -24.04 -16.02 -11.90
N ASP A 90 -23.61 -15.17 -12.82
CA ASP A 90 -23.91 -13.74 -12.80
C ASP A 90 -25.35 -13.45 -13.29
N PRO A 91 -25.86 -12.21 -13.13
CA PRO A 91 -27.20 -11.83 -13.57
C PRO A 91 -27.46 -11.91 -15.09
N ARG A 92 -26.41 -12.00 -15.91
CA ARG A 92 -26.51 -12.25 -17.36
C ARG A 92 -26.45 -13.73 -17.72
N GLY A 93 -26.32 -14.62 -16.74
CA GLY A 93 -26.19 -16.07 -16.94
C GLY A 93 -24.77 -16.55 -17.21
N GLY A 94 -23.76 -15.67 -17.11
CA GLY A 94 -22.37 -16.04 -17.24
C GLY A 94 -21.92 -16.90 -16.07
N VAL A 95 -21.23 -18.01 -16.34
CA VAL A 95 -20.83 -18.99 -15.33
C VAL A 95 -19.32 -18.96 -15.12
N SER A 96 -18.90 -18.78 -13.88
CA SER A 96 -17.51 -18.92 -13.44
C SER A 96 -17.38 -20.13 -12.52
N ARG A 97 -16.26 -20.87 -12.64
CA ARG A 97 -16.02 -22.10 -11.87
C ARG A 97 -14.63 -22.09 -11.26
N ILE A 98 -14.51 -22.52 -10.01
CA ILE A 98 -13.22 -22.82 -9.37
C ILE A 98 -13.25 -24.29 -8.97
N SER A 99 -12.29 -25.06 -9.45
CA SER A 99 -12.13 -26.46 -9.09
C SER A 99 -10.95 -26.62 -8.14
N TYR A 100 -11.15 -27.45 -7.11
CA TYR A 100 -10.14 -27.71 -6.09
C TYR A 100 -9.67 -29.16 -6.15
N ALA A 101 -8.41 -29.37 -5.80
CA ALA A 101 -7.85 -30.69 -5.54
C ALA A 101 -7.91 -31.02 -4.03
N GLN A 102 -7.15 -32.03 -3.62
CA GLN A 102 -6.93 -32.34 -2.21
C GLN A 102 -6.45 -31.12 -1.41
N PHE A 103 -6.83 -31.07 -0.13
CA PHE A 103 -6.55 -29.95 0.78
C PHE A 103 -7.16 -28.60 0.36
N ASP A 104 -8.24 -28.64 -0.44
CA ASP A 104 -8.95 -27.45 -0.93
C ASP A 104 -8.04 -26.48 -1.70
N LEU A 105 -7.00 -27.02 -2.37
CA LEU A 105 -6.12 -26.23 -3.24
C LEU A 105 -6.80 -25.93 -4.58
N PRO A 106 -6.93 -24.66 -5.00
CA PRO A 106 -7.53 -24.34 -6.29
C PRO A 106 -6.62 -24.81 -7.42
N VAL A 107 -7.10 -25.66 -8.32
CA VAL A 107 -6.32 -26.19 -9.45
C VAL A 107 -6.74 -25.64 -10.80
N SER A 108 -7.94 -25.08 -10.90
CA SER A 108 -8.34 -24.31 -12.07
C SER A 108 -9.41 -23.28 -11.76
N GLU A 109 -9.36 -22.18 -12.49
CA GLU A 109 -10.38 -21.14 -12.52
C GLU A 109 -10.86 -20.96 -13.96
N GLN A 110 -12.17 -21.10 -14.18
CA GLN A 110 -12.81 -20.89 -15.47
C GLN A 110 -13.67 -19.62 -15.43
N ARG A 111 -13.49 -18.78 -16.43
CA ARG A 111 -14.25 -17.55 -16.65
C ARG A 111 -15.49 -17.79 -17.53
N PRO A 112 -16.47 -16.87 -17.55
CA PRO A 112 -17.68 -17.01 -18.38
C PRO A 112 -17.45 -17.09 -19.88
N ASP A 113 -16.29 -16.64 -20.38
CA ASP A 113 -15.88 -16.81 -21.78
C ASP A 113 -15.26 -18.20 -22.08
N GLY A 114 -15.19 -19.07 -21.07
CA GLY A 114 -14.62 -20.41 -21.16
C GLY A 114 -13.10 -20.47 -20.97
N GLY A 115 -12.43 -19.32 -20.84
CA GLY A 115 -10.99 -19.25 -20.54
C GLY A 115 -10.68 -19.94 -19.21
N VAL A 116 -9.60 -20.74 -19.17
CA VAL A 116 -9.21 -21.53 -17.99
C VAL A 116 -7.78 -21.22 -17.57
N LEU A 117 -7.62 -20.72 -16.35
CA LEU A 117 -6.35 -20.69 -15.62
C LEU A 117 -6.15 -22.01 -14.87
N ARG A 118 -4.90 -22.49 -14.81
CA ARG A 118 -4.55 -23.72 -14.08
C ARG A 118 -3.40 -23.48 -13.14
N TYR A 119 -3.46 -24.08 -11.96
CA TYR A 119 -2.47 -23.94 -10.90
C TYR A 119 -1.80 -25.28 -10.63
N GLY A 120 -0.47 -25.27 -10.50
CA GLY A 120 0.34 -26.43 -10.14
C GLY A 120 1.00 -26.21 -8.79
N TYR A 121 1.05 -27.27 -7.98
CA TYR A 121 1.61 -27.24 -6.63
C TYR A 121 2.63 -28.36 -6.43
N ASP A 122 3.58 -28.15 -5.53
CA ASP A 122 4.45 -29.23 -5.04
C ASP A 122 3.82 -30.02 -3.87
N THR A 123 4.59 -30.96 -3.31
CA THR A 123 4.19 -31.79 -2.17
C THR A 123 4.04 -31.01 -0.87
N GLU A 124 4.61 -29.81 -0.79
CA GLU A 124 4.50 -28.89 0.35
C GLU A 124 3.35 -27.90 0.18
N LEU A 125 2.49 -28.09 -0.83
CA LEU A 125 1.33 -27.24 -1.17
C LEU A 125 1.72 -25.82 -1.63
N ARG A 126 2.96 -25.61 -2.08
CA ARG A 126 3.43 -24.32 -2.63
C ARG A 126 3.12 -24.25 -4.12
N LEU A 127 2.69 -23.09 -4.60
CA LEU A 127 2.41 -22.86 -6.02
C LEU A 127 3.72 -22.92 -6.83
N THR A 128 3.83 -23.85 -7.77
CA THR A 128 5.01 -24.00 -8.63
C THR A 128 4.77 -23.56 -10.06
N SER A 129 3.51 -23.49 -10.50
CA SER A 129 3.18 -22.98 -11.83
C SER A 129 1.79 -22.40 -11.97
N VAL A 130 1.65 -21.40 -12.84
CA VAL A 130 0.36 -20.91 -13.34
C VAL A 130 0.36 -21.06 -14.86
N THR A 131 -0.60 -21.80 -15.40
CA THR A 131 -0.82 -21.90 -16.85
C THR A 131 -2.00 -21.02 -17.24
N ASN A 132 -1.76 -20.04 -18.10
CA ASN A 132 -2.83 -19.15 -18.58
C ASN A 132 -3.71 -19.80 -19.65
N GLU A 133 -4.73 -19.07 -20.07
CA GLU A 133 -5.73 -19.50 -21.05
C GLU A 133 -5.15 -19.77 -22.44
N ALA A 134 -3.97 -19.20 -22.74
CA ALA A 134 -3.21 -19.42 -23.96
C ALA A 134 -2.24 -20.60 -23.86
N GLY A 135 -2.15 -21.28 -22.71
CA GLY A 135 -1.24 -22.40 -22.47
C GLY A 135 0.20 -21.99 -22.11
N LEU A 136 0.46 -20.69 -21.91
CA LEU A 136 1.76 -20.20 -21.42
C LEU A 136 1.89 -20.49 -19.92
N VAL A 137 3.11 -20.77 -19.46
CA VAL A 137 3.36 -21.20 -18.07
C VAL A 137 4.29 -20.24 -17.36
N TRP A 138 3.82 -19.65 -16.26
CA TRP A 138 4.64 -18.96 -15.25
C TRP A 138 5.12 -19.99 -14.23
N ARG A 139 6.38 -19.93 -13.79
CA ARG A 139 6.97 -20.92 -12.88
C ARG A 139 7.60 -20.26 -11.66
N TYR A 140 7.55 -20.96 -10.54
CA TYR A 140 8.13 -20.55 -9.26
C TYR A 140 9.05 -21.65 -8.73
N GLU A 141 10.20 -21.25 -8.23
CA GLU A 141 11.21 -22.14 -7.63
C GLU A 141 11.53 -21.66 -6.21
N TYR A 142 11.58 -22.62 -5.29
CA TYR A 142 11.80 -22.37 -3.87
C TYR A 142 13.09 -23.02 -3.39
N ASP A 143 13.70 -22.43 -2.37
CA ASP A 143 14.76 -23.10 -1.62
C ASP A 143 14.18 -24.15 -0.65
N PRO A 144 15.03 -24.98 0.00
CA PRO A 144 14.57 -25.96 1.01
C PRO A 144 13.85 -25.33 2.21
N ALA A 145 14.06 -24.03 2.42
CA ALA A 145 13.47 -23.23 3.47
C ALA A 145 12.03 -22.79 3.14
N GLY A 146 11.57 -22.94 1.90
CA GLY A 146 10.24 -22.50 1.47
C GLY A 146 10.21 -21.15 0.78
N ARG A 147 11.36 -20.46 0.65
CA ARG A 147 11.44 -19.10 0.14
C ARG A 147 11.56 -19.09 -1.38
N LEU A 148 10.82 -18.19 -2.03
CA LEU A 148 10.87 -18.02 -3.49
C LEU A 148 12.26 -17.51 -3.90
N VAL A 149 13.04 -18.29 -4.65
CA VAL A 149 14.39 -17.89 -5.09
C VAL A 149 14.44 -17.52 -6.56
N ARG A 150 13.49 -18.00 -7.35
CA ARG A 150 13.40 -17.70 -8.77
C ARG A 150 11.97 -17.79 -9.26
N GLU A 151 11.61 -16.89 -10.16
CA GLU A 151 10.42 -17.03 -10.98
C GLU A 151 10.75 -16.82 -12.45
N VAL A 152 9.94 -17.45 -13.31
CA VAL A 152 10.03 -17.36 -14.77
C VAL A 152 8.66 -17.06 -15.32
N ASP A 153 8.52 -15.94 -16.03
CA ASP A 153 7.22 -15.52 -16.57
C ASP A 153 6.83 -16.25 -17.86
N TYR A 154 5.67 -15.89 -18.39
CA TYR A 154 5.12 -16.43 -19.65
C TYR A 154 6.01 -16.24 -20.88
N ASN A 155 6.97 -15.30 -20.83
CA ASN A 155 7.87 -14.96 -21.92
C ASN A 155 9.30 -15.50 -21.68
N GLY A 156 9.54 -16.20 -20.56
CA GLY A 156 10.85 -16.71 -20.18
C GLY A 156 11.74 -15.68 -19.47
N ARG A 157 11.22 -14.48 -19.13
CA ARG A 157 11.94 -13.53 -18.27
C ARG A 157 12.11 -14.15 -16.89
N SER A 158 13.31 -14.06 -16.33
CA SER A 158 13.62 -14.67 -15.05
C SER A 158 14.00 -13.62 -14.01
N LEU A 159 13.32 -13.67 -12.86
CA LEU A 159 13.68 -12.89 -11.68
C LEU A 159 14.32 -13.82 -10.64
N HIS A 160 15.31 -13.32 -9.92
CA HIS A 160 16.01 -14.06 -8.87
C HIS A 160 16.03 -13.27 -7.56
N TYR A 161 15.98 -14.00 -6.46
CA TYR A 161 15.86 -13.47 -5.11
C TYR A 161 16.90 -14.10 -4.18
N ALA A 162 17.53 -13.28 -3.34
CA ALA A 162 18.43 -13.75 -2.29
C ALA A 162 18.03 -13.19 -0.92
N TYR A 163 18.25 -14.02 0.10
CA TYR A 163 17.81 -13.80 1.46
C TYR A 163 18.98 -13.79 2.44
N ASP A 164 18.85 -13.03 3.52
CA ASP A 164 19.72 -13.18 4.68
C ASP A 164 19.32 -14.41 5.54
N ALA A 165 20.08 -14.64 6.61
CA ALA A 165 19.83 -15.73 7.55
C ALA A 165 18.47 -15.63 8.26
N ALA A 166 17.91 -14.42 8.39
CA ALA A 166 16.58 -14.18 8.96
C ALA A 166 15.45 -14.32 7.92
N GLY A 167 15.77 -14.73 6.68
CA GLY A 167 14.79 -14.90 5.61
C GLY A 167 14.30 -13.60 4.99
N ARG A 168 14.98 -12.48 5.21
CA ARG A 168 14.61 -11.16 4.66
C ARG A 168 15.28 -10.96 3.31
N LEU A 169 14.57 -10.35 2.36
CA LEU A 169 15.09 -10.06 1.03
C LEU A 169 16.25 -9.05 1.11
N ILE A 170 17.39 -9.41 0.49
CA ILE A 170 18.60 -8.56 0.40
C ILE A 170 19.03 -8.29 -1.04
N LEU A 171 18.60 -9.11 -2.01
CA LEU A 171 18.92 -8.92 -3.42
C LEU A 171 17.77 -9.42 -4.27
N ARG A 172 17.39 -8.61 -5.26
CA ARG A 172 16.57 -9.01 -6.39
C ARG A 172 17.34 -8.70 -7.66
N GLY A 173 17.34 -9.61 -8.63
CA GLY A 173 17.78 -9.25 -9.97
C GLY A 173 16.82 -9.71 -11.05
N ASN A 174 16.92 -9.02 -12.18
CA ASN A 174 15.88 -8.98 -13.19
C ASN A 174 16.32 -9.61 -14.52
N GLY A 175 15.40 -9.74 -15.47
CA GLY A 175 15.65 -10.36 -16.78
C GLY A 175 16.66 -9.60 -17.64
N ALA A 176 16.87 -8.31 -17.39
CA ALA A 176 17.90 -7.50 -18.03
C ALA A 176 19.28 -7.60 -17.34
N GLY A 177 19.43 -8.46 -16.32
CA GLY A 177 20.67 -8.62 -15.56
C GLY A 177 20.97 -7.48 -14.58
N GLN A 178 19.99 -6.60 -14.33
CA GLN A 178 20.11 -5.52 -13.37
C GLN A 178 19.73 -6.02 -11.97
N THR A 179 20.26 -5.38 -10.92
CA THR A 179 20.03 -5.78 -9.53
C THR A 179 19.54 -4.63 -8.65
N ILE A 180 18.75 -5.00 -7.65
CA ILE A 180 18.29 -4.17 -6.54
C ILE A 180 18.77 -4.85 -5.26
N ALA A 181 19.70 -4.21 -4.54
CA ALA A 181 20.20 -4.68 -3.25
C ALA A 181 19.60 -3.87 -2.10
N LEU A 182 19.27 -4.54 -0.99
CA LEU A 182 18.71 -3.94 0.21
C LEU A 182 19.65 -4.19 1.39
N GLU A 183 20.04 -3.11 2.07
CA GLU A 183 20.78 -3.17 3.33
C GLU A 183 19.81 -2.81 4.46
N ARG A 184 19.86 -3.57 5.55
CA ARG A 184 18.94 -3.47 6.67
C ARG A 184 19.68 -3.23 7.98
N ASP A 185 19.06 -2.50 8.89
CA ASP A 185 19.58 -2.33 10.25
C ASP A 185 19.26 -3.54 11.15
N ALA A 186 19.66 -3.46 12.43
CA ALA A 186 19.42 -4.51 13.42
C ALA A 186 17.93 -4.76 13.70
N LEU A 187 17.05 -3.78 13.43
CA LEU A 187 15.59 -3.93 13.53
C LEU A 187 14.98 -4.49 12.23
N GLY A 188 15.79 -4.70 11.20
CA GLY A 188 15.36 -5.22 9.89
C GLY A 188 14.78 -4.19 8.94
N ARG A 189 14.87 -2.90 9.28
CA ARG A 189 14.38 -1.80 8.45
C ARG A 189 15.38 -1.52 7.33
N VAL A 190 14.90 -1.21 6.12
CA VAL A 190 15.78 -0.89 4.98
C VAL A 190 16.44 0.47 5.21
N VAL A 191 17.75 0.50 5.41
CA VAL A 191 18.50 1.76 5.55
C VAL A 191 19.12 2.23 4.25
N ARG A 192 19.33 1.31 3.30
CA ARG A 192 19.87 1.62 1.98
C ARG A 192 19.32 0.66 0.93
N ARG A 193 18.94 1.22 -0.22
CA ARG A 193 18.59 0.49 -1.44
C ARG A 193 19.53 0.91 -2.56
N ARG A 194 20.13 -0.05 -3.24
CA ARG A 194 20.97 0.18 -4.42
C ARG A 194 20.32 -0.46 -5.64
N SER A 195 20.03 0.34 -6.68
CA SER A 195 19.44 -0.09 -7.94
C SER A 195 20.37 0.31 -9.09
N GLY A 196 21.26 -0.61 -9.49
CA GLY A 196 22.40 -0.27 -10.35
C GLY A 196 23.27 0.83 -9.70
N ASP A 197 23.44 1.96 -10.39
CA ASP A 197 24.19 3.12 -9.89
C ASP A 197 23.38 4.01 -8.93
N GLU A 198 22.05 3.85 -8.88
CA GLU A 198 21.20 4.64 -8.01
C GLU A 198 21.26 4.11 -6.57
N VAL A 199 21.42 5.02 -5.61
CA VAL A 199 21.38 4.72 -4.18
C VAL A 199 20.31 5.58 -3.52
N ALA A 200 19.41 4.92 -2.79
CA ALA A 200 18.48 5.54 -1.88
C ALA A 200 18.85 5.17 -0.43
N GLU A 201 18.79 6.13 0.47
CA GLU A 201 19.05 5.97 1.90
C GLU A 201 17.84 6.40 2.71
N PHE A 202 17.54 5.67 3.78
CA PHE A 202 16.36 5.88 4.61
C PHE A 202 16.76 6.04 6.07
N ALA A 203 16.10 6.96 6.77
CA ALA A 203 16.22 7.12 8.21
C ALA A 203 14.86 7.09 8.88
N TYR A 204 14.85 6.58 10.10
CA TYR A 204 13.65 6.30 10.87
C TYR A 204 13.68 7.00 12.22
N ASP A 205 12.51 7.32 12.77
CA ASP A 205 12.40 7.78 14.15
C ASP A 205 12.22 6.64 15.16
N ALA A 206 11.90 6.99 16.42
CA ALA A 206 11.68 6.05 17.52
C ALA A 206 10.54 5.06 17.30
N ALA A 207 9.57 5.46 16.49
CA ALA A 207 8.35 4.72 16.22
C ALA A 207 8.44 4.00 14.87
N ASP A 208 9.67 3.80 14.37
CA ASP A 208 9.98 3.13 13.11
C ASP A 208 9.33 3.77 11.88
N ARG A 209 9.15 5.09 11.92
CA ARG A 209 8.55 5.88 10.83
C ARG A 209 9.64 6.50 10.00
N VAL A 210 9.51 6.46 8.67
CA VAL A 210 10.47 7.10 7.75
C VAL A 210 10.41 8.61 7.94
N VAL A 211 11.48 9.22 8.45
CA VAL A 211 11.59 10.69 8.57
C VAL A 211 12.41 11.31 7.45
N LEU A 212 13.23 10.50 6.77
CA LEU A 212 14.08 10.90 5.67
C LEU A 212 14.20 9.75 4.67
N ALA A 213 14.04 10.07 3.40
CA ALA A 213 14.43 9.22 2.29
C ALA A 213 15.19 10.10 1.28
N ARG A 214 16.40 9.72 0.88
CA ARG A 214 17.21 10.54 -0.03
C ARG A 214 17.90 9.71 -1.10
N ASN A 215 18.04 10.28 -2.29
CA ASN A 215 18.83 9.75 -3.39
C ASN A 215 19.57 10.89 -4.11
N ALA A 216 20.18 10.63 -5.25
CA ALA A 216 20.91 11.64 -6.03
C ALA A 216 20.01 12.78 -6.60
N HIS A 217 18.68 12.64 -6.52
CA HIS A 217 17.72 13.58 -7.11
C HIS A 217 16.85 14.29 -6.08
N SER A 218 16.77 13.72 -4.86
CA SER A 218 15.80 14.14 -3.86
C SER A 218 16.31 13.98 -2.45
N GLU A 219 15.91 14.92 -1.61
CA GLU A 219 15.80 14.73 -0.17
C GLU A 219 14.31 14.85 0.21
N LEU A 220 13.69 13.72 0.54
CA LEU A 220 12.31 13.61 1.00
C LEU A 220 12.29 13.56 2.52
N ARG A 221 11.58 14.50 3.15
CA ARG A 221 11.43 14.59 4.61
C ARG A 221 9.97 14.52 5.02
N PHE A 222 9.70 13.76 6.06
CA PHE A 222 8.38 13.67 6.68
C PHE A 222 8.41 14.27 8.08
N ALA A 223 7.37 15.02 8.42
CA ALA A 223 7.07 15.40 9.79
C ALA A 223 5.71 14.82 10.18
N TYR A 224 5.62 14.34 11.41
CA TYR A 224 4.45 13.67 11.94
C TYR A 224 3.91 14.38 13.17
N ASP A 225 2.60 14.31 13.39
CA ASP A 225 2.02 14.67 14.68
C ASP A 225 2.12 13.51 15.70
N ALA A 226 1.61 13.75 16.90
CA ALA A 226 1.62 12.80 18.01
C ALA A 226 0.79 11.53 17.74
N LEU A 227 -0.14 11.56 16.78
CA LEU A 227 -0.97 10.41 16.39
C LEU A 227 -0.38 9.65 15.20
N GLY A 228 0.79 10.05 14.70
CA GLY A 228 1.42 9.37 13.57
C GLY A 228 1.23 10.06 12.24
N ARG A 229 0.35 11.05 12.11
CA ARG A 229 -0.13 11.55 10.81
C ARG A 229 0.86 12.53 10.17
N VAL A 230 1.00 12.46 8.85
CA VAL A 230 1.94 13.32 8.08
C VAL A 230 1.43 14.77 8.05
N VAL A 231 2.05 15.65 8.83
CA VAL A 231 1.75 17.09 8.83
C VAL A 231 2.60 17.88 7.85
N SER A 232 3.73 17.32 7.42
CA SER A 232 4.57 17.88 6.36
C SER A 232 5.20 16.75 5.55
N GLU A 233 5.11 16.87 4.24
CA GLU A 233 5.86 16.08 3.27
C GLU A 233 6.66 17.04 2.39
N SER A 234 7.99 16.98 2.44
CA SER A 234 8.87 17.92 1.74
C SER A 234 9.83 17.21 0.82
N VAL A 235 9.85 17.58 -0.46
CA VAL A 235 10.83 17.13 -1.45
C VAL A 235 11.73 18.32 -1.81
N ASN A 236 13.03 18.22 -1.54
CA ASN A 236 14.00 19.29 -1.86
C ASN A 236 13.58 20.68 -1.30
N GLY A 237 12.99 20.69 -0.10
CA GLY A 237 12.47 21.90 0.56
C GLY A 237 11.09 22.37 0.09
N ARG A 238 10.52 21.75 -0.95
CA ARG A 238 9.15 22.01 -1.42
C ARG A 238 8.15 21.19 -0.60
N ALA A 239 7.52 21.82 0.38
CA ALA A 239 6.65 21.15 1.34
C ALA A 239 5.15 21.23 0.99
N VAL A 240 4.47 20.08 1.03
CA VAL A 240 3.03 19.98 1.22
C VAL A 240 2.77 19.89 2.73
N LEU A 241 1.93 20.78 3.24
CA LEU A 241 1.57 20.84 4.66
C LEU A 241 0.13 20.38 4.85
N SER A 242 -0.15 19.68 5.96
CA SER A 242 -1.46 19.13 6.28
C SER A 242 -1.88 19.44 7.71
N ALA A 243 -3.18 19.66 7.92
CA ALA A 243 -3.79 19.63 9.25
C ALA A 243 -4.99 18.68 9.28
N TYR A 244 -5.27 18.14 10.46
CA TYR A 244 -6.27 17.11 10.68
C TYR A 244 -7.15 17.45 11.90
N ASP A 245 -8.38 16.95 11.90
CA ASP A 245 -9.24 16.98 13.08
C ASP A 245 -8.96 15.80 14.04
N ALA A 246 -9.74 15.68 15.11
CA ALA A 246 -9.58 14.61 16.11
C ALA A 246 -9.91 13.19 15.58
N LEU A 247 -10.64 13.08 14.46
CA LEU A 247 -10.93 11.79 13.80
C LEU A 247 -9.87 11.44 12.73
N GLY A 248 -8.87 12.29 12.51
CA GLY A 248 -7.86 12.08 11.48
C GLY A 248 -8.28 12.52 10.08
N ARG A 249 -9.42 13.18 9.93
CA ARG A 249 -9.85 13.72 8.63
C ARG A 249 -9.07 15.00 8.35
N ARG A 250 -8.61 15.17 7.11
CA ARG A 250 -7.78 16.32 6.74
C ARG A 250 -8.60 17.59 6.60
N THR A 251 -8.36 18.57 7.45
CA THR A 251 -9.08 19.85 7.43
C THR A 251 -8.40 20.93 6.61
N HIS A 252 -7.09 20.82 6.38
CA HIS A 252 -6.32 21.80 5.61
C HIS A 252 -5.16 21.16 4.84
N ARG A 253 -4.87 21.70 3.67
CA ARG A 253 -3.64 21.48 2.90
C ARG A 253 -3.08 22.79 2.38
N ARG A 254 -1.76 22.92 2.40
CA ARG A 254 -1.03 23.97 1.67
C ARG A 254 0.05 23.36 0.76
N THR A 255 0.07 23.71 -0.52
CA THR A 255 1.10 23.25 -1.49
C THR A 255 2.38 24.09 -1.41
N PRO A 256 3.49 23.68 -2.06
CA PRO A 256 4.74 24.45 -2.05
C PRO A 256 4.61 25.87 -2.58
N THR A 257 3.77 26.10 -3.61
CA THR A 257 3.53 27.46 -4.14
C THR A 257 2.51 28.27 -3.33
N GLY A 258 2.01 27.70 -2.23
CA GLY A 258 1.13 28.37 -1.28
C GLY A 258 -0.35 28.31 -1.63
N ALA A 259 -0.78 27.42 -2.54
CA ALA A 259 -2.19 27.17 -2.75
C ALA A 259 -2.77 26.42 -1.54
N GLU A 260 -3.91 26.87 -1.05
CA GLU A 260 -4.57 26.33 0.14
C GLU A 260 -5.90 25.64 -0.22
N ALA A 261 -6.16 24.54 0.48
CA ALA A 261 -7.42 23.80 0.44
C ALA A 261 -7.91 23.56 1.86
N VAL A 262 -9.12 24.01 2.17
CA VAL A 262 -9.75 23.84 3.49
C VAL A 262 -11.00 22.98 3.35
N PHE A 263 -11.06 21.88 4.09
CA PHE A 263 -12.20 20.95 4.10
C PHE A 263 -13.04 21.11 5.36
N ALA A 264 -14.36 20.99 5.20
CA ALA A 264 -15.29 20.78 6.30
C ALA A 264 -16.00 19.45 6.12
N TYR A 265 -16.44 18.85 7.23
CA TYR A 265 -17.06 17.53 7.26
C TYR A 265 -18.34 17.52 8.09
N ASP A 266 -19.26 16.63 7.73
CA ASP A 266 -20.42 16.32 8.56
C ASP A 266 -20.07 15.32 9.69
N THR A 267 -21.09 14.95 10.48
CA THR A 267 -20.98 13.98 11.58
C THR A 267 -20.73 12.54 11.10
N ARG A 268 -20.83 12.26 9.80
CA ARG A 268 -20.49 10.97 9.17
C ARG A 268 -19.12 10.95 8.50
N GLY A 269 -18.35 12.04 8.59
CA GLY A 269 -17.05 12.12 7.93
C GLY A 269 -17.12 12.42 6.44
N ARG A 270 -18.28 12.77 5.89
CA ARG A 270 -18.39 13.18 4.48
C ARG A 270 -18.01 14.65 4.36
N ALA A 271 -17.23 14.98 3.33
CA ALA A 271 -16.81 16.36 3.08
C ALA A 271 -18.02 17.23 2.70
N THR A 272 -18.37 18.24 3.47
CA THR A 272 -19.49 19.15 3.17
C THR A 272 -19.05 20.37 2.38
N SER A 273 -17.77 20.74 2.45
CA SER A 273 -17.21 21.80 1.62
C SER A 273 -15.71 21.67 1.40
N LEU A 274 -15.23 22.23 0.29
CA LEU A 274 -13.83 22.48 -0.02
C LEU A 274 -13.68 23.96 -0.43
N ALA A 275 -12.95 24.75 0.35
CA ALA A 275 -12.54 26.10 -0.05
C ALA A 275 -11.13 26.06 -0.66
N THR A 276 -10.99 26.51 -1.91
CA THR A 276 -9.74 26.50 -2.67
C THR A 276 -9.78 27.56 -3.77
N GLY A 277 -8.63 28.14 -4.13
CA GLY A 277 -8.52 29.13 -5.20
C GLY A 277 -9.43 30.35 -5.03
N GLY A 278 -9.83 30.70 -3.79
CA GLY A 278 -10.79 31.76 -3.48
C GLY A 278 -12.26 31.43 -3.81
N ARG A 279 -12.59 30.16 -4.06
CA ARG A 279 -13.94 29.64 -4.33
C ARG A 279 -14.28 28.58 -3.28
N THR A 280 -15.53 28.15 -3.24
CA THR A 280 -15.97 27.04 -2.39
C THR A 280 -16.81 26.06 -3.18
N LEU A 281 -16.43 24.79 -3.15
CA LEU A 281 -17.28 23.68 -3.56
C LEU A 281 -18.07 23.22 -2.34
N GLN A 282 -19.40 23.23 -2.41
CA GLN A 282 -20.29 22.71 -1.36
C GLN A 282 -20.95 21.41 -1.82
N PHE A 283 -20.96 20.38 -0.98
CA PHE A 283 -21.44 19.05 -1.31
C PHE A 283 -22.75 18.73 -0.56
N GLY A 284 -23.68 18.08 -1.25
CA GLY A 284 -24.89 17.52 -0.70
C GLY A 284 -24.93 16.01 -0.89
N TYR A 285 -25.50 15.30 0.07
CA TYR A 285 -25.56 13.84 0.08
C TYR A 285 -26.96 13.32 0.38
N ASP A 286 -27.28 12.12 -0.10
CA ASP A 286 -28.43 11.36 0.38
C ASP A 286 -28.10 10.59 1.69
N ALA A 287 -29.07 9.83 2.20
CA ALA A 287 -28.92 9.07 3.44
C ALA A 287 -27.98 7.85 3.29
N ALA A 288 -27.80 7.30 2.09
CA ALA A 288 -26.76 6.32 1.79
C ALA A 288 -25.38 6.96 1.56
N GLY A 289 -25.32 8.29 1.55
CA GLY A 289 -24.14 9.12 1.35
C GLY A 289 -23.64 9.21 -0.08
N HIS A 290 -24.49 8.93 -1.06
CA HIS A 290 -24.21 9.33 -2.44
C HIS A 290 -24.23 10.85 -2.56
N GLU A 291 -23.27 11.41 -3.30
CA GLU A 291 -23.26 12.84 -3.62
C GLU A 291 -24.45 13.13 -4.55
N THR A 292 -25.36 13.99 -4.12
CA THR A 292 -26.56 14.38 -4.89
C THR A 292 -26.44 15.77 -5.48
N ALA A 293 -25.60 16.63 -4.89
CA ALA A 293 -25.37 17.98 -5.39
C ALA A 293 -23.95 18.47 -5.10
N ARG A 294 -23.41 19.29 -6.02
CA ARG A 294 -22.20 20.08 -5.80
C ARG A 294 -22.42 21.50 -6.31
N ARG A 295 -22.20 22.50 -5.46
CA ARG A 295 -22.33 23.91 -5.83
C ARG A 295 -20.95 24.56 -5.90
N LEU A 296 -20.67 25.23 -7.02
CA LEU A 296 -19.53 26.14 -7.15
C LEU A 296 -19.96 27.53 -6.65
N VAL A 297 -19.49 27.90 -5.46
CA VAL A 297 -19.76 29.19 -4.83
C VAL A 297 -18.58 30.13 -5.02
N THR A 298 -18.88 31.35 -5.45
CA THR A 298 -17.93 32.45 -5.64
C THR A 298 -18.35 33.66 -4.80
N ARG A 299 -17.54 34.72 -4.81
CA ARG A 299 -17.91 36.01 -4.20
C ARG A 299 -19.21 36.63 -4.75
N TYR A 300 -19.67 36.18 -5.92
CA TYR A 300 -20.89 36.66 -6.57
C TYR A 300 -22.10 35.73 -6.37
N GLY A 301 -21.96 34.67 -5.57
CA GLY A 301 -22.98 33.64 -5.34
C GLY A 301 -22.66 32.33 -6.05
N VAL A 302 -23.69 31.51 -6.26
CA VAL A 302 -23.58 30.19 -6.92
C VAL A 302 -23.39 30.39 -8.42
N ALA A 303 -22.24 29.97 -8.94
CA ALA A 303 -21.89 30.09 -10.36
C ALA A 303 -22.39 28.87 -11.17
N ALA A 304 -22.30 27.67 -10.61
CA ALA A 304 -22.82 26.45 -11.21
C ALA A 304 -23.21 25.42 -10.16
N GLU A 305 -24.10 24.51 -10.54
CA GLU A 305 -24.52 23.37 -9.72
C GLU A 305 -24.48 22.08 -10.53
N LEU A 306 -23.78 21.07 -10.02
CA LEU A 306 -23.91 19.67 -10.44
C LEU A 306 -25.01 19.02 -9.59
N HIS A 307 -25.92 18.31 -10.23
CA HIS A 307 -26.95 17.47 -9.63
C HIS A 307 -26.75 16.03 -10.09
N GLN A 308 -26.86 15.08 -9.17
CA GLN A 308 -26.65 13.66 -9.45
C GLN A 308 -27.82 12.82 -8.95
N ALA A 309 -28.13 11.76 -9.71
CA ALA A 309 -29.11 10.76 -9.33
C ALA A 309 -28.49 9.36 -9.42
N TRP A 310 -28.96 8.45 -8.57
CA TRP A 310 -28.40 7.12 -8.36
C TRP A 310 -29.45 6.05 -8.60
N THR A 311 -29.04 4.89 -9.12
CA THR A 311 -29.89 3.71 -9.22
C THR A 311 -30.14 3.12 -7.82
N PRO A 312 -31.17 2.29 -7.63
CA PRO A 312 -31.34 1.53 -6.37
C PRO A 312 -30.13 0.67 -6.01
N ALA A 313 -29.33 0.23 -6.97
CA ALA A 313 -28.08 -0.51 -6.76
C ALA A 313 -26.88 0.40 -6.40
N GLY A 314 -27.10 1.72 -6.24
CA GLY A 314 -26.06 2.68 -5.87
C GLY A 314 -25.13 3.10 -7.02
N GLN A 315 -25.55 2.90 -8.28
CA GLN A 315 -24.77 3.29 -9.46
C GLN A 315 -25.19 4.69 -9.93
N LEU A 316 -24.25 5.48 -10.46
CA LEU A 316 -24.56 6.82 -10.95
C LEU A 316 -25.45 6.74 -12.19
N ALA A 317 -26.68 7.25 -12.11
CA ALA A 317 -27.64 7.19 -13.20
C ALA A 317 -27.62 8.47 -14.06
N VAL A 318 -27.51 9.64 -13.42
CA VAL A 318 -27.58 10.94 -14.11
C VAL A 318 -26.61 11.93 -13.46
N GLN A 319 -25.96 12.74 -14.29
CA GLN A 319 -25.29 13.98 -13.92
C GLN A 319 -25.90 15.13 -14.73
N THR A 320 -26.26 16.23 -14.08
CA THR A 320 -26.73 17.44 -14.75
C THR A 320 -26.03 18.65 -14.15
N VAL A 321 -25.37 19.44 -14.99
CA VAL A 321 -24.66 20.64 -14.59
C VAL A 321 -25.44 21.85 -15.11
N ARG A 322 -25.78 22.76 -14.21
CA ARG A 322 -26.53 23.98 -14.52
C ARG A 322 -25.75 25.23 -14.17
N ARG A 323 -25.94 26.26 -14.99
CA ARG A 323 -25.50 27.64 -14.76
C ARG A 323 -26.74 28.53 -14.81
N GLY A 324 -27.26 28.91 -13.64
CA GLY A 324 -28.63 29.41 -13.54
C GLY A 324 -29.62 28.38 -14.09
N GLU A 325 -30.51 28.80 -14.99
CA GLU A 325 -31.48 27.91 -15.64
C GLU A 325 -30.89 27.11 -16.83
N ALA A 326 -29.70 27.47 -17.32
CA ALA A 326 -29.10 26.83 -18.48
C ALA A 326 -28.39 25.52 -18.10
N THR A 327 -28.72 24.42 -18.77
CA THR A 327 -27.94 23.17 -18.69
C THR A 327 -26.69 23.31 -19.53
N VAL A 328 -25.51 23.19 -18.91
CA VAL A 328 -24.21 23.28 -19.59
C VAL A 328 -23.62 21.92 -19.93
N GLN A 329 -23.94 20.90 -19.13
CA GLN A 329 -23.58 19.51 -19.40
C GLN A 329 -24.62 18.57 -18.79
N ARG A 330 -24.91 17.46 -19.46
CA ARG A 330 -25.79 16.41 -18.95
C ARG A 330 -25.34 15.05 -19.46
N ARG A 331 -25.30 14.08 -18.55
CA ARG A 331 -24.91 12.70 -18.84
C ARG A 331 -25.86 11.73 -18.15
N GLU A 332 -26.40 10.78 -18.89
CA GLU A 332 -27.20 9.67 -18.36
C GLU A 332 -26.47 8.35 -18.63
N TYR A 333 -26.52 7.43 -17.68
CA TYR A 333 -25.88 6.12 -17.74
C TYR A 333 -26.94 5.02 -17.64
N GLY A 334 -26.87 4.03 -18.53
CA GLY A 334 -27.65 2.80 -18.46
C GLY A 334 -26.74 1.60 -18.25
N TYR A 335 -27.19 0.66 -17.42
CA TYR A 335 -26.42 -0.51 -17.02
C TYR A 335 -27.08 -1.82 -17.48
N LEU A 336 -26.25 -2.84 -17.71
CA LEU A 336 -26.68 -4.23 -17.84
C LEU A 336 -27.04 -4.80 -16.45
N PRO A 337 -27.78 -5.92 -16.38
CA PRO A 337 -28.16 -6.55 -15.11
C PRO A 337 -26.98 -6.95 -14.20
N ASP A 338 -25.78 -7.14 -14.74
CA ASP A 338 -24.56 -7.42 -13.96
C ASP A 338 -23.77 -6.16 -13.60
N GLY A 339 -24.34 -4.98 -13.86
CA GLY A 339 -23.78 -3.69 -13.48
C GLY A 339 -22.80 -3.08 -14.48
N TYR A 340 -22.46 -3.75 -15.58
CA TYR A 340 -21.61 -3.12 -16.61
C TYR A 340 -22.34 -2.02 -17.37
N LEU A 341 -21.59 -0.99 -17.79
CA LEU A 341 -22.13 0.13 -18.53
C LEU A 341 -22.60 -0.31 -19.94
N ALA A 342 -23.87 -0.05 -20.26
CA ALA A 342 -24.51 -0.40 -21.52
C ALA A 342 -24.72 0.82 -22.42
N THR A 343 -25.05 1.98 -21.85
CA THR A 343 -25.34 3.19 -22.62
C THR A 343 -24.87 4.44 -21.90
N VAL A 344 -24.48 5.45 -22.68
CA VAL A 344 -24.25 6.81 -22.21
C VAL A 344 -24.95 7.79 -23.13
N THR A 345 -25.87 8.59 -22.59
CA THR A 345 -26.44 9.74 -23.30
C THR A 345 -25.75 11.00 -22.82
N ASP A 346 -24.94 11.62 -23.67
CA ASP A 346 -24.10 12.77 -23.34
C ASP A 346 -24.50 14.00 -24.16
N LEU A 347 -24.65 15.16 -23.52
CA LEU A 347 -25.01 16.39 -24.22
C LEU A 347 -23.89 16.91 -25.13
N ILE A 348 -22.62 16.74 -24.74
CA ILE A 348 -21.46 17.25 -25.49
C ILE A 348 -20.99 16.22 -26.52
N SER A 349 -20.75 14.97 -26.11
CA SER A 349 -20.18 13.94 -27.00
C SER A 349 -21.25 13.16 -27.79
N GLY A 350 -22.53 13.35 -27.48
CA GLY A 350 -23.64 12.60 -28.06
C GLY A 350 -23.84 11.21 -27.46
N PRO A 351 -24.96 10.54 -27.80
CA PRO A 351 -25.30 9.23 -27.27
C PRO A 351 -24.42 8.12 -27.85
N ARG A 352 -24.16 7.10 -27.03
CA ARG A 352 -23.43 5.89 -27.40
C ARG A 352 -23.90 4.66 -26.63
N SER A 353 -23.82 3.49 -27.24
CA SER A 353 -24.00 2.19 -26.57
C SER A 353 -22.70 1.40 -26.53
N LEU A 354 -22.55 0.56 -25.52
CA LEU A 354 -21.41 -0.32 -25.32
C LEU A 354 -21.90 -1.77 -25.41
N GLU A 355 -21.23 -2.56 -26.25
CA GLU A 355 -21.46 -4.00 -26.35
C GLU A 355 -20.46 -4.71 -25.41
N VAL A 356 -20.96 -5.42 -24.40
CA VAL A 356 -20.14 -6.08 -23.37
C VAL A 356 -20.18 -7.59 -23.55
N GLY A 357 -19.03 -8.21 -23.78
CA GLY A 357 -18.89 -9.65 -23.95
C GLY A 357 -19.11 -10.46 -22.66
N PRO A 358 -19.09 -11.80 -22.74
CA PRO A 358 -19.32 -12.69 -21.59
C PRO A 358 -18.31 -12.50 -20.45
N ALA A 359 -17.04 -12.19 -20.76
CA ALA A 359 -16.00 -11.90 -19.76
C ALA A 359 -16.09 -10.48 -19.15
N GLY A 360 -17.15 -9.72 -19.44
CA GLY A 360 -17.31 -8.34 -18.94
C GLY A 360 -16.48 -7.29 -19.68
N ARG A 361 -15.77 -7.67 -20.75
CA ARG A 361 -14.97 -6.76 -21.58
C ARG A 361 -15.84 -6.08 -22.64
N VAL A 362 -15.62 -4.79 -22.90
CA VAL A 362 -16.32 -4.06 -23.97
C VAL A 362 -15.72 -4.45 -25.33
N VAL A 363 -16.54 -4.97 -26.23
CA VAL A 363 -16.14 -5.40 -27.59
C VAL A 363 -16.46 -4.37 -28.67
N ALA A 364 -17.38 -3.45 -28.40
CA ALA A 364 -17.66 -2.34 -29.30
C ALA A 364 -18.27 -1.14 -28.55
N VAL A 365 -18.03 0.06 -29.09
CA VAL A 365 -18.74 1.28 -28.70
C VAL A 365 -19.39 1.85 -29.96
N ARG A 366 -20.70 2.14 -29.92
CA ARG A 366 -21.47 2.62 -31.07
C ARG A 366 -22.01 4.02 -30.77
N GLY A 367 -21.41 5.04 -31.38
CA GLY A 367 -21.92 6.41 -31.39
C GLY A 367 -22.67 6.73 -32.69
N ALA A 368 -23.30 7.91 -32.76
CA ALA A 368 -24.11 8.30 -33.92
C ALA A 368 -23.33 8.40 -35.25
N ARG A 369 -22.05 8.80 -35.20
CA ARG A 369 -21.19 8.99 -36.39
C ARG A 369 -19.80 8.40 -36.22
N TRP A 370 -19.59 7.59 -35.19
CA TRP A 370 -18.31 7.00 -34.86
C TRP A 370 -18.54 5.66 -34.16
N GLN A 371 -17.56 4.79 -34.24
CA GLN A 371 -17.60 3.49 -33.58
C GLN A 371 -16.20 3.10 -33.13
N GLU A 372 -16.17 2.20 -32.15
CA GLU A 372 -15.00 1.48 -31.71
C GLU A 372 -15.26 -0.01 -31.78
N SER A 373 -14.25 -0.81 -32.09
CA SER A 373 -14.32 -2.27 -32.06
C SER A 373 -13.04 -2.88 -31.49
N TYR A 374 -13.21 -3.87 -30.62
CA TYR A 374 -12.13 -4.52 -29.89
C TYR A 374 -12.29 -6.05 -29.95
N GLY A 375 -11.25 -6.72 -30.44
CA GLY A 375 -11.10 -8.17 -30.33
C GLY A 375 -10.21 -8.52 -29.14
N TYR A 376 -10.48 -9.63 -28.47
CA TYR A 376 -9.67 -10.15 -27.36
C TYR A 376 -9.32 -11.61 -27.59
N ASP A 377 -8.15 -12.02 -27.11
CA ASP A 377 -7.83 -13.44 -26.93
C ASP A 377 -8.43 -13.99 -25.62
N PRO A 378 -8.35 -15.31 -25.35
CA PRO A 378 -8.86 -15.90 -24.11
C PRO A 378 -8.19 -15.37 -22.83
N ALA A 379 -6.94 -14.89 -22.89
CA ALA A 379 -6.26 -14.30 -21.74
C ALA A 379 -6.74 -12.85 -21.48
N GLY A 380 -7.37 -12.22 -22.47
CA GLY A 380 -7.87 -10.85 -22.42
C GLY A 380 -6.99 -9.82 -23.10
N ALA A 381 -5.94 -10.25 -23.81
CA ALA A 381 -5.12 -9.35 -24.61
C ALA A 381 -5.92 -8.86 -25.82
N ILE A 382 -5.84 -7.55 -26.10
CA ILE A 382 -6.49 -6.96 -27.28
C ILE A 382 -5.82 -7.47 -28.55
N THR A 383 -6.55 -8.17 -29.42
CA THR A 383 -6.05 -8.75 -30.68
C THR A 383 -6.33 -7.87 -31.89
N THR A 384 -7.40 -7.08 -31.86
CA THR A 384 -7.71 -6.02 -32.82
C THR A 384 -8.31 -4.83 -32.08
N ALA A 385 -8.02 -3.62 -32.53
CA ALA A 385 -8.64 -2.42 -31.98
C ALA A 385 -8.79 -1.37 -33.06
N ASP A 386 -9.99 -0.82 -33.24
CA ASP A 386 -10.26 0.26 -34.17
C ASP A 386 -11.07 1.35 -33.45
N TRP A 387 -10.63 2.60 -33.53
CA TRP A 387 -11.31 3.77 -32.96
C TRP A 387 -10.98 5.04 -33.77
N PRO A 388 -11.73 6.14 -33.59
CA PRO A 388 -11.43 7.41 -34.25
C PRO A 388 -10.16 8.07 -33.69
N GLY A 389 -9.37 8.72 -34.54
CA GLY A 389 -8.29 9.64 -34.11
C GLY A 389 -6.85 9.09 -34.18
N ALA A 390 -6.65 7.78 -34.31
CA ALA A 390 -5.31 7.19 -34.41
C ALA A 390 -5.22 6.05 -35.46
N PRO A 391 -5.44 6.33 -36.76
CA PRO A 391 -5.54 5.29 -37.79
C PRO A 391 -4.30 4.41 -37.93
N GLU A 392 -3.12 4.90 -37.56
CA GLU A 392 -1.87 4.13 -37.60
C GLU A 392 -1.74 3.12 -36.45
N ALA A 393 -2.45 3.34 -35.32
CA ALA A 393 -2.51 2.39 -34.19
C ALA A 393 -3.73 1.47 -34.27
N SER A 394 -4.70 1.79 -35.14
CA SER A 394 -5.87 0.95 -35.42
C SER A 394 -5.49 -0.32 -36.18
N GLY A 395 -6.29 -1.37 -36.00
CA GLY A 395 -6.16 -2.67 -36.67
C GLY A 395 -5.59 -3.79 -35.78
N PRO A 396 -5.00 -4.83 -36.38
CA PRO A 396 -4.58 -6.04 -35.68
C PRO A 396 -3.36 -5.81 -34.77
N ARG A 397 -3.28 -6.63 -33.73
CA ARG A 397 -2.21 -6.65 -32.73
C ARG A 397 -1.47 -7.98 -32.81
N SER A 398 -0.14 -7.93 -32.76
CA SER A 398 0.72 -9.12 -32.79
C SER A 398 1.50 -9.25 -31.50
N TYR A 399 1.61 -10.46 -30.98
CA TYR A 399 2.27 -10.76 -29.72
C TYR A 399 3.37 -11.81 -29.88
N ARG A 400 4.38 -11.75 -29.02
CA ARG A 400 5.33 -12.83 -28.75
C ARG A 400 5.16 -13.23 -27.29
N GLY A 401 4.52 -14.36 -27.02
CA GLY A 401 4.00 -14.66 -25.69
C GLY A 401 2.96 -13.62 -25.30
N THR A 402 3.18 -12.90 -24.20
CA THR A 402 2.33 -11.76 -23.76
C THR A 402 2.87 -10.39 -24.17
N LEU A 403 4.06 -10.30 -24.79
CA LEU A 403 4.67 -9.04 -25.22
C LEU A 403 4.09 -8.56 -26.55
N LEU A 404 3.54 -7.35 -26.58
CA LEU A 404 2.97 -6.73 -27.80
C LEU A 404 4.10 -6.31 -28.75
N THR A 405 4.20 -6.91 -29.93
CA THR A 405 5.26 -6.57 -30.92
C THR A 405 4.77 -5.60 -32.00
N ALA A 406 3.46 -5.55 -32.26
CA ALA A 406 2.88 -4.62 -33.23
C ALA A 406 1.45 -4.23 -32.88
N ALA A 407 1.08 -2.99 -33.20
CA ALA A 407 -0.27 -2.47 -33.13
C ALA A 407 -0.61 -1.66 -34.38
N GLY A 408 -1.38 -2.21 -35.30
CA GLY A 408 -1.61 -1.60 -36.61
C GLY A 408 -0.28 -1.42 -37.35
N ALA A 409 0.05 -0.18 -37.71
CA ALA A 409 1.32 0.21 -38.33
C ALA A 409 2.45 0.45 -37.31
N THR A 410 2.15 0.47 -36.01
CA THR A 410 3.14 0.68 -34.95
C THR A 410 3.89 -0.60 -34.63
N ARG A 411 5.19 -0.51 -34.37
CA ARG A 411 6.08 -1.63 -33.99
C ARG A 411 6.74 -1.33 -32.64
N TYR A 412 6.91 -2.37 -31.83
CA TYR A 412 7.50 -2.27 -30.49
C TYR A 412 8.65 -3.26 -30.33
N THR A 413 9.73 -2.82 -29.69
CA THR A 413 10.83 -3.69 -29.27
C THR A 413 10.96 -3.69 -27.76
N HIS A 414 11.39 -4.82 -27.20
CA HIS A 414 11.47 -5.04 -25.75
C HIS A 414 12.88 -5.46 -25.36
N ASP A 415 13.31 -5.08 -24.15
CA ASP A 415 14.49 -5.68 -23.53
C ASP A 415 14.17 -7.05 -22.90
N ALA A 416 15.18 -7.66 -22.28
CA ALA A 416 15.05 -8.95 -21.61
C ALA A 416 14.24 -8.89 -20.30
N GLU A 417 13.94 -7.69 -19.78
CA GLU A 417 12.99 -7.47 -18.68
C GLU A 417 11.55 -7.29 -19.19
N GLY A 418 11.33 -7.35 -20.50
CA GLY A 418 10.01 -7.21 -21.11
C GLY A 418 9.51 -5.76 -21.18
N ARG A 419 10.38 -4.77 -21.01
CA ARG A 419 10.02 -3.35 -21.10
C ARG A 419 10.14 -2.86 -22.53
N VAL A 420 9.23 -2.02 -22.99
CA VAL A 420 9.33 -1.38 -24.30
C VAL A 420 10.55 -0.46 -24.35
N VAL A 421 11.51 -0.73 -25.23
CA VAL A 421 12.73 0.08 -25.43
C VAL A 421 12.71 0.89 -26.72
N SER A 422 11.89 0.51 -27.70
CA SER A 422 11.56 1.38 -28.82
C SER A 422 10.13 1.21 -29.30
N ARG A 423 9.58 2.31 -29.83
CA ARG A 423 8.31 2.34 -30.56
C ARG A 423 8.55 3.01 -31.90
N GLU A 424 8.07 2.41 -32.99
CA GLU A 424 8.24 2.94 -34.35
C GLU A 424 6.90 3.03 -35.08
N ARG A 425 6.62 4.16 -35.73
CA ARG A 425 5.39 4.40 -36.50
C ARG A 425 5.64 5.43 -37.60
N GLY A 426 5.31 5.12 -38.85
CA GLY A 426 5.45 6.06 -39.98
C GLY A 426 6.87 6.63 -40.17
N GLY A 427 7.91 5.84 -39.89
CA GLY A 427 9.32 6.28 -39.94
C GLY A 427 9.77 7.11 -38.73
N ARG A 428 8.89 7.35 -37.76
CA ARG A 428 9.20 8.04 -36.49
C ARG A 428 9.52 7.01 -35.41
N ARG A 429 10.58 7.23 -34.65
CA ARG A 429 11.08 6.31 -33.63
C ARG A 429 11.23 7.00 -32.28
N TRP A 430 10.66 6.39 -31.25
CA TRP A 430 10.92 6.71 -29.85
C TRP A 430 11.87 5.68 -29.26
N GLU A 431 12.82 6.12 -28.44
CA GLU A 431 13.74 5.25 -27.71
C GLU A 431 13.60 5.51 -26.22
N TYR A 432 13.35 4.44 -25.44
CA TYR A 432 13.03 4.51 -24.02
C TYR A 432 14.16 3.89 -23.19
N HIS A 433 14.54 4.57 -22.10
CA HIS A 433 15.59 4.14 -21.19
C HIS A 433 15.02 3.87 -19.80
N TRP A 434 15.42 2.75 -19.19
CA TRP A 434 14.82 2.23 -17.96
C TRP A 434 15.86 2.00 -16.86
N SER A 435 15.46 2.26 -15.61
CA SER A 435 16.20 1.86 -14.40
C SER A 435 15.94 0.39 -14.02
N ALA A 436 16.72 -0.17 -13.08
CA ALA A 436 16.49 -1.55 -12.59
C ALA A 436 15.15 -1.72 -11.86
N GLU A 437 14.57 -0.63 -11.37
CA GLU A 437 13.25 -0.59 -10.72
C GLU A 437 12.10 -0.31 -11.72
N ASN A 438 12.32 -0.53 -13.02
CA ASN A 438 11.33 -0.36 -14.08
C ASN A 438 10.73 1.06 -14.18
N ARG A 439 11.47 2.08 -13.75
CA ARG A 439 11.15 3.50 -14.00
C ARG A 439 11.76 3.98 -15.31
N LEU A 440 10.99 4.71 -16.13
CA LEU A 440 11.47 5.35 -17.34
C LEU A 440 12.36 6.53 -16.96
N THR A 441 13.65 6.47 -17.25
CA THR A 441 14.63 7.51 -16.86
C THR A 441 14.88 8.52 -17.97
N ALA A 442 14.71 8.13 -19.23
CA ALA A 442 14.80 9.04 -20.37
C ALA A 442 14.01 8.53 -21.57
N VAL A 443 13.66 9.46 -22.48
CA VAL A 443 13.16 9.15 -23.81
C VAL A 443 13.85 10.04 -24.85
N ARG A 444 14.19 9.47 -26.00
CA ARG A 444 14.53 10.22 -27.21
C ARG A 444 13.34 10.20 -28.15
N THR A 445 12.83 11.37 -28.51
CA THR A 445 11.70 11.51 -29.44
C THR A 445 12.18 11.38 -30.90
N PRO A 446 11.27 11.17 -31.86
CA PRO A 446 11.61 11.06 -33.29
C PRO A 446 12.37 12.28 -33.85
N GLU A 447 12.18 13.45 -33.25
CA GLU A 447 12.83 14.70 -33.63
C GLU A 447 14.25 14.82 -33.05
N GLY A 448 14.72 13.79 -32.31
CA GLY A 448 16.03 13.76 -31.67
C GLY A 448 16.09 14.45 -30.30
N VAL A 449 14.96 15.00 -29.83
CA VAL A 449 14.84 15.67 -28.53
C VAL A 449 14.94 14.64 -27.41
N VAL A 450 15.71 14.96 -26.36
CA VAL A 450 15.86 14.09 -25.19
C VAL A 450 15.08 14.67 -24.02
N TRP A 451 14.24 13.83 -23.42
CA TRP A 451 13.61 14.09 -22.13
C TRP A 451 14.23 13.19 -21.07
N GLN A 452 14.45 13.74 -19.88
CA GLN A 452 14.91 13.02 -18.69
C GLN A 452 13.87 13.12 -17.58
N TYR A 453 13.74 12.06 -16.80
CA TYR A 453 12.81 11.97 -15.67
C TYR A 453 13.56 11.73 -14.37
N ARG A 454 13.15 12.43 -13.31
CA ARG A 454 13.75 12.34 -11.97
C ARG A 454 12.74 11.78 -10.99
N TYR A 455 13.22 10.94 -10.07
CA TYR A 455 12.40 10.24 -9.10
C TYR A 455 12.92 10.50 -7.68
N ASP A 456 12.01 10.56 -6.72
CA ASP A 456 12.40 10.55 -5.31
C ASP A 456 12.85 9.16 -4.85
N ALA A 457 13.41 9.09 -3.65
CA ALA A 457 13.90 7.84 -3.05
C ALA A 457 12.81 6.76 -2.85
N VAL A 458 11.53 7.14 -2.87
CA VAL A 458 10.39 6.20 -2.78
C VAL A 458 9.80 5.86 -4.15
N GLY A 459 10.35 6.41 -5.24
CA GLY A 459 10.04 6.03 -6.62
C GLY A 459 9.00 6.90 -7.33
N ARG A 460 8.57 8.02 -6.75
CA ARG A 460 7.61 8.95 -7.39
C ARG A 460 8.34 9.92 -8.31
N ARG A 461 7.76 10.22 -9.47
CA ARG A 461 8.37 11.18 -10.41
C ARG A 461 8.28 12.60 -9.86
N ILE A 462 9.42 13.25 -9.65
CA ILE A 462 9.52 14.62 -9.11
C ILE A 462 9.87 15.66 -10.16
N ALA A 463 10.39 15.25 -11.32
CA ALA A 463 10.58 16.16 -12.44
C ALA A 463 10.59 15.44 -13.80
N LYS A 464 10.23 16.19 -14.85
CA LYS A 464 10.61 15.90 -16.23
C LYS A 464 11.30 17.10 -16.86
N GLN A 465 12.33 16.83 -17.66
CA GLN A 465 13.27 17.83 -18.17
C GLN A 465 13.50 17.60 -19.66
N ARG A 466 13.22 18.60 -20.50
CA ARG A 466 13.65 18.60 -21.91
C ARG A 466 15.06 19.15 -21.98
N LEU A 467 15.95 18.44 -22.66
CA LEU A 467 17.33 18.88 -22.86
C LEU A 467 17.52 19.57 -24.21
N ASP A 468 18.39 20.57 -24.25
CA ASP A 468 18.90 21.13 -25.49
C ASP A 468 20.06 20.29 -26.07
N ALA A 469 20.62 20.75 -27.20
CA ALA A 469 21.71 20.07 -27.89
C ALA A 469 23.03 20.00 -27.07
N THR A 470 23.19 20.84 -26.04
CA THR A 470 24.34 20.85 -25.14
C THR A 470 24.15 19.94 -23.92
N GLY A 471 22.93 19.43 -23.73
CA GLY A 471 22.53 18.65 -22.56
C GLY A 471 22.04 19.50 -21.39
N ALA A 472 21.87 20.81 -21.56
CA ALA A 472 21.29 21.69 -20.55
C ALA A 472 19.76 21.62 -20.55
N VAL A 473 19.13 21.91 -19.41
CA VAL A 473 17.67 21.89 -19.27
C VAL A 473 17.05 23.10 -19.97
N ALA A 474 16.27 22.83 -21.03
CA ALA A 474 15.57 23.84 -21.81
C ALA A 474 14.11 24.03 -21.39
N GLU A 475 13.53 23.06 -20.69
CA GLU A 475 12.16 23.07 -20.17
C GLU A 475 12.08 22.09 -19.00
N GLN A 476 11.37 22.46 -17.93
CA GLN A 476 11.22 21.61 -16.75
C GLN A 476 9.80 21.68 -16.20
N VAL A 477 9.27 20.52 -15.84
CA VAL A 477 8.06 20.39 -15.02
C VAL A 477 8.45 19.67 -13.74
N GLU A 478 8.27 20.34 -12.60
CA GLU A 478 8.48 19.79 -11.26
C GLU A 478 7.16 19.33 -10.65
N PHE A 479 7.15 18.18 -9.98
CA PHE A 479 5.96 17.58 -9.39
C PHE A 479 6.08 17.57 -7.86
N SER A 480 4.97 17.88 -7.19
CA SER A 480 4.84 17.79 -5.73
C SER A 480 3.67 16.88 -5.39
N TRP A 481 3.92 15.94 -4.49
CA TRP A 481 3.02 14.86 -4.15
C TRP A 481 2.40 15.07 -2.77
N ASP A 482 1.22 14.51 -2.60
CA ASP A 482 0.45 14.48 -1.36
C ASP A 482 0.08 13.01 -1.13
N GLY A 483 1.00 12.29 -0.47
CA GLY A 483 1.01 10.83 -0.51
C GLY A 483 1.22 10.31 -1.94
N THR A 484 0.22 9.63 -2.50
CA THR A 484 0.24 9.11 -3.87
C THR A 484 -0.47 10.01 -4.88
N LEU A 485 -1.14 11.07 -4.44
CA LEU A 485 -1.86 11.99 -5.30
C LEU A 485 -0.95 13.14 -5.75
N LEU A 486 -1.06 13.54 -7.02
CA LEU A 486 -0.33 14.69 -7.52
C LEU A 486 -0.99 15.97 -7.01
N ALA A 487 -0.31 16.69 -6.13
CA ALA A 487 -0.83 17.91 -5.52
C ALA A 487 -0.66 19.12 -6.44
N GLU A 488 0.51 19.21 -7.06
CA GLU A 488 0.92 20.38 -7.84
C GLU A 488 1.98 19.98 -8.86
N GLN A 489 1.96 20.64 -10.03
CA GLN A 489 3.12 20.76 -10.90
C GLN A 489 3.56 22.22 -11.00
N VAL A 490 4.84 22.45 -11.27
CA VAL A 490 5.38 23.78 -11.64
C VAL A 490 6.14 23.64 -12.95
N HIS A 491 5.64 24.29 -13.98
CA HIS A 491 6.27 24.35 -15.30
C HIS A 491 7.12 25.62 -15.41
N GLY A 492 8.35 25.46 -15.89
CA GLY A 492 9.27 26.57 -16.15
C GLY A 492 10.10 26.35 -17.41
N VAL A 493 10.35 27.46 -18.11
CA VAL A 493 11.35 27.57 -19.18
C VAL A 493 12.38 28.62 -18.77
N PRO A 494 13.68 28.43 -19.06
CA PRO A 494 14.70 29.42 -18.71
C PRO A 494 14.34 30.83 -19.23
N GLY A 495 14.30 31.82 -18.33
CA GLY A 495 13.94 33.21 -18.64
C GLY A 495 12.43 33.50 -18.79
N GLY A 496 11.56 32.49 -18.68
CA GLY A 496 10.11 32.66 -18.68
C GLY A 496 9.50 32.65 -17.27
N PRO A 497 8.19 32.95 -17.16
CA PRO A 497 7.47 32.84 -15.90
C PRO A 497 7.30 31.37 -15.48
N LEU A 498 7.26 31.13 -14.17
CA LEU A 498 6.87 29.83 -13.62
C LEU A 498 5.35 29.75 -13.54
N VAL A 499 4.78 28.63 -13.99
CA VAL A 499 3.34 28.38 -13.96
C VAL A 499 3.08 27.15 -13.11
N ALA A 500 2.38 27.33 -11.98
CA ALA A 500 1.93 26.22 -11.16
C ALA A 500 0.54 25.75 -11.60
N THR A 501 0.31 24.44 -11.63
CA THR A 501 -1.03 23.87 -11.73
C THR A 501 -1.27 23.01 -10.48
N VAL A 502 -2.29 23.34 -9.71
CA VAL A 502 -2.64 22.69 -8.45
C VAL A 502 -3.93 21.90 -8.63
N TRP A 503 -3.97 20.68 -8.08
CA TRP A 503 -5.17 19.83 -8.09
C TRP A 503 -5.66 19.56 -6.68
N ASP A 504 -6.94 19.82 -6.44
CA ASP A 504 -7.63 19.45 -5.22
C ASP A 504 -8.46 18.20 -5.46
N TRP A 505 -8.31 17.23 -4.58
CA TRP A 505 -8.91 15.90 -4.71
C TRP A 505 -10.05 15.73 -3.71
N ALA A 506 -10.99 14.86 -4.02
CA ALA A 506 -11.96 14.40 -3.04
C ALA A 506 -11.21 13.70 -1.89
N PRO A 507 -11.53 13.94 -0.62
CA PRO A 507 -10.79 13.36 0.49
C PRO A 507 -10.74 11.82 0.44
N ASP A 508 -11.82 11.20 -0.04
CA ASP A 508 -12.03 9.74 0.02
C ASP A 508 -11.88 9.01 -1.33
N ALA A 509 -11.36 9.70 -2.34
CA ALA A 509 -11.32 9.18 -3.70
C ALA A 509 -10.19 9.79 -4.54
N GLU A 510 -9.68 9.03 -5.50
CA GLU A 510 -8.75 9.46 -6.54
C GLU A 510 -9.45 10.33 -7.62
N ARG A 511 -10.41 11.17 -7.20
CA ARG A 511 -11.28 11.98 -8.05
C ARG A 511 -10.94 13.46 -7.89
N PRO A 512 -10.44 14.14 -8.94
CA PRO A 512 -10.15 15.57 -8.87
C PRO A 512 -11.44 16.38 -8.78
N LEU A 513 -11.42 17.43 -7.95
CA LEU A 513 -12.53 18.34 -7.70
C LEU A 513 -12.27 19.73 -8.29
N ALA A 514 -11.03 20.19 -8.26
CA ALA A 514 -10.64 21.50 -8.78
C ALA A 514 -9.22 21.46 -9.37
N GLN A 515 -8.99 22.36 -10.33
CA GLN A 515 -7.68 22.67 -10.90
C GLN A 515 -7.48 24.18 -10.87
N THR A 516 -6.37 24.65 -10.29
CA THR A 516 -6.01 26.07 -10.32
C THR A 516 -4.65 26.26 -10.99
N GLU A 517 -4.62 27.03 -12.07
CA GLU A 517 -3.36 27.49 -12.68
C GLU A 517 -2.97 28.83 -12.09
N ARG A 518 -1.70 28.99 -11.70
CA ARG A 518 -1.16 30.17 -11.02
C ARG A 518 0.11 30.59 -11.75
N VAL A 519 0.15 31.80 -12.28
CA VAL A 519 1.41 32.36 -12.76
C VAL A 519 2.14 32.92 -11.53
N LEU A 520 3.34 32.41 -11.26
CA LEU A 520 4.06 32.77 -10.04
C LEU A 520 4.71 34.13 -10.21
N GLY A 521 4.46 35.04 -9.25
CA GLY A 521 5.03 36.39 -9.21
C GLY A 521 4.16 37.50 -9.81
N ASP A 522 3.13 37.17 -10.58
CA ASP A 522 2.17 38.16 -11.11
C ASP A 522 0.82 38.18 -10.35
N GLY A 523 0.51 37.11 -9.61
CA GLY A 523 -0.73 36.95 -8.85
C GLY A 523 -1.95 36.55 -9.70
N THR A 524 -1.76 36.12 -10.95
CA THR A 524 -2.84 35.71 -11.85
C THR A 524 -3.18 34.24 -11.63
N ASP A 525 -4.38 33.97 -11.09
CA ASP A 525 -4.92 32.63 -10.89
C ASP A 525 -6.10 32.36 -11.85
N ARG A 526 -6.11 31.19 -12.48
CA ARG A 526 -7.23 30.66 -13.27
C ARG A 526 -7.77 29.40 -12.61
N PHE A 527 -8.93 29.54 -11.98
CA PHE A 527 -9.62 28.46 -11.30
C PHE A 527 -10.55 27.69 -12.25
N HIS A 528 -10.55 26.37 -12.11
CA HIS A 528 -11.50 25.49 -12.77
C HIS A 528 -12.08 24.46 -11.80
N ALA A 529 -13.41 24.30 -11.77
CA ALA A 529 -14.03 23.14 -11.16
C ALA A 529 -13.95 21.95 -12.13
N VAL A 530 -13.56 20.78 -11.63
CA VAL A 530 -13.40 19.56 -12.44
C VAL A 530 -14.66 18.71 -12.34
N LEU A 531 -15.20 18.36 -13.50
CA LEU A 531 -16.25 17.36 -13.65
C LEU A 531 -15.61 16.08 -14.22
N THR A 532 -15.96 14.95 -13.63
CA THR A 532 -15.41 13.66 -14.01
C THR A 532 -16.45 12.77 -14.68
N ASP A 533 -15.96 11.82 -15.48
CA ASP A 533 -16.77 10.71 -15.97
C ASP A 533 -17.14 9.71 -14.85
N LEU A 534 -17.66 8.54 -15.25
CA LEU A 534 -18.14 7.50 -14.35
C LEU A 534 -17.05 6.97 -13.41
N VAL A 535 -15.80 6.87 -13.89
CA VAL A 535 -14.71 6.25 -13.14
C VAL A 535 -13.81 7.26 -12.44
N GLY A 536 -14.07 8.56 -12.61
CA GLY A 536 -13.31 9.64 -11.98
C GLY A 536 -12.29 10.31 -12.90
N SER A 537 -12.27 9.99 -14.20
CA SER A 537 -11.42 10.70 -15.17
C SER A 537 -11.98 12.10 -15.42
N PRO A 538 -11.15 13.17 -15.45
CA PRO A 538 -11.64 14.50 -15.82
C PRO A 538 -12.26 14.48 -17.22
N ALA A 539 -13.50 14.94 -17.35
CA ALA A 539 -14.20 15.03 -18.62
C ALA A 539 -14.41 16.50 -19.03
N GLU A 540 -14.75 17.37 -18.08
CA GLU A 540 -15.00 18.79 -18.32
C GLU A 540 -14.35 19.68 -17.24
N LEU A 541 -13.98 20.90 -17.63
CA LEU A 541 -13.51 21.97 -16.76
C LEU A 541 -14.49 23.14 -16.85
N LEU A 542 -15.02 23.57 -15.70
CA LEU A 542 -15.85 24.78 -15.60
C LEU A 542 -15.02 25.94 -15.07
N ASP A 543 -15.11 27.12 -15.69
CA ASP A 543 -14.51 28.33 -15.15
C ASP A 543 -15.25 28.86 -13.90
N GLU A 544 -14.73 29.94 -13.32
CA GLU A 544 -15.32 30.62 -12.17
C GLU A 544 -16.73 31.18 -12.40
N THR A 545 -17.15 31.36 -13.65
CA THR A 545 -18.51 31.80 -14.01
C THR A 545 -19.48 30.64 -14.15
N GLY A 546 -18.99 29.39 -14.03
CA GLY A 546 -19.75 28.17 -14.28
C GLY A 546 -19.86 27.79 -15.76
N ALA A 547 -19.14 28.48 -16.66
CA ALA A 547 -19.14 28.17 -18.08
C ALA A 547 -18.12 27.08 -18.40
N LEU A 548 -18.37 26.32 -19.47
CA LEU A 548 -17.47 25.27 -19.93
C LEU A 548 -16.18 25.90 -20.50
N ALA A 549 -15.07 25.74 -19.79
CA ALA A 549 -13.75 26.25 -20.17
C ALA A 549 -12.97 25.23 -21.03
N GLY A 550 -13.21 23.94 -20.80
CA GLY A 550 -12.53 22.85 -21.48
C GLY A 550 -13.31 21.54 -21.39
N HIS A 551 -13.17 20.67 -22.38
CA HIS A 551 -13.69 19.31 -22.34
C HIS A 551 -12.82 18.36 -23.16
N GLN A 552 -12.85 17.08 -22.81
CA GLN A 552 -12.16 16.02 -23.55
C GLN A 552 -13.05 14.79 -23.73
N HIS A 553 -12.88 14.15 -24.89
CA HIS A 553 -13.50 12.88 -25.24
C HIS A 553 -12.40 11.89 -25.62
N THR A 554 -12.40 10.74 -24.96
CA THR A 554 -11.43 9.67 -25.19
C THR A 554 -12.13 8.44 -25.76
N ALA A 555 -11.36 7.61 -26.46
CA ALA A 555 -11.77 6.24 -26.75
C ALA A 555 -11.88 5.42 -25.45
N LEU A 556 -12.44 4.21 -25.53
CA LEU A 556 -12.62 3.32 -24.36
C LEU A 556 -11.35 3.17 -23.50
N TRP A 557 -10.18 3.04 -24.14
CA TRP A 557 -8.89 2.84 -23.48
C TRP A 557 -8.13 4.14 -23.17
N GLY A 558 -8.80 5.29 -23.23
CA GLY A 558 -8.24 6.57 -22.78
C GLY A 558 -7.44 7.34 -23.83
N ALA A 559 -7.36 6.87 -25.09
CA ALA A 559 -6.75 7.62 -26.18
C ALA A 559 -7.61 8.84 -26.51
N LEU A 560 -6.99 10.04 -26.57
CA LEU A 560 -7.73 11.27 -26.84
C LEU A 560 -8.29 11.28 -28.27
N VAL A 561 -9.62 11.37 -28.40
CA VAL A 561 -10.32 11.44 -29.70
C VAL A 561 -10.52 12.90 -30.09
N SER A 562 -10.99 13.72 -29.15
CA SER A 562 -11.18 15.15 -29.35
C SER A 562 -11.10 15.90 -28.03
N ALA A 563 -10.68 17.16 -28.09
CA ALA A 563 -10.78 18.11 -26.99
C ALA A 563 -11.25 19.47 -27.53
N GLY A 564 -11.85 20.29 -26.67
CA GLY A 564 -12.29 21.64 -27.03
C GLY A 564 -12.29 22.58 -25.84
N GLY A 565 -12.42 23.88 -26.13
CA GLY A 565 -12.27 24.96 -25.14
C GLY A 565 -10.84 25.52 -25.09
N HIS A 566 -10.59 26.39 -24.12
CA HIS A 566 -9.30 27.08 -23.92
C HIS A 566 -8.55 26.59 -22.68
N ALA A 567 -9.14 25.71 -21.87
CA ALA A 567 -8.54 25.07 -20.71
C ALA A 567 -8.38 23.57 -20.94
N GLY A 568 -7.36 22.96 -20.32
CA GLY A 568 -7.10 21.53 -20.42
C GLY A 568 -6.49 20.97 -19.14
N THR A 569 -6.34 19.65 -19.08
CA THR A 569 -5.72 18.97 -17.94
C THR A 569 -4.83 17.81 -18.41
N PRO A 570 -3.66 17.59 -17.79
CA PRO A 570 -2.81 16.43 -18.09
C PRO A 570 -3.32 15.15 -17.41
N LEU A 571 -4.26 15.26 -16.46
CA LEU A 571 -4.83 14.11 -15.77
C LEU A 571 -5.67 13.25 -16.75
N ARG A 572 -5.62 11.93 -16.58
CA ARG A 572 -6.31 10.93 -17.43
C ARG A 572 -7.18 10.04 -16.56
N PHE A 573 -7.18 8.72 -16.75
CA PHE A 573 -7.78 7.84 -15.74
C PHE A 573 -7.22 8.18 -14.35
N PRO A 574 -7.97 7.93 -13.26
CA PRO A 574 -7.45 8.18 -11.92
C PRO A 574 -6.05 7.61 -11.73
N GLY A 575 -5.15 8.39 -11.14
CA GLY A 575 -3.71 8.05 -10.99
C GLY A 575 -2.81 8.39 -12.18
N GLN A 576 -3.37 8.71 -13.35
CA GLN A 576 -2.61 8.86 -14.58
C GLN A 576 -2.32 10.32 -14.96
N TYR A 577 -1.09 10.57 -15.39
CA TYR A 577 -0.62 11.85 -15.93
C TYR A 577 -0.10 11.67 -17.38
N HIS A 578 -0.64 12.44 -18.33
CA HIS A 578 -0.25 12.36 -19.74
C HIS A 578 1.05 13.11 -20.07
N ASP A 579 2.02 12.37 -20.62
CA ASP A 579 3.27 12.91 -21.14
C ASP A 579 3.18 13.13 -22.65
N ALA A 580 3.04 14.40 -23.07
CA ALA A 580 2.90 14.76 -24.47
C ALA A 580 4.07 14.31 -25.36
N GLU A 581 5.27 14.24 -24.81
CA GLU A 581 6.49 13.83 -25.51
C GLU A 581 6.50 12.34 -25.89
N THR A 582 5.74 11.51 -25.18
CA THR A 582 5.64 10.06 -25.43
C THR A 582 4.23 9.61 -25.84
N GLY A 583 3.20 10.37 -25.52
CA GLY A 583 1.80 9.93 -25.56
C GLY A 583 1.46 8.86 -24.51
N LEU A 584 2.41 8.45 -23.67
CA LEU A 584 2.18 7.54 -22.55
C LEU A 584 1.57 8.31 -21.38
N HIS A 585 0.87 7.57 -20.53
CA HIS A 585 0.39 8.06 -19.25
C HIS A 585 1.28 7.50 -18.14
N TYR A 586 1.99 8.37 -17.42
CA TYR A 586 2.67 8.02 -16.19
C TYR A 586 1.62 7.62 -15.14
N ASN A 587 1.75 6.42 -14.57
CA ASN A 587 0.82 5.84 -13.61
C ASN A 587 1.60 5.28 -12.41
N LEU A 588 2.23 6.20 -11.66
CA LEU A 588 3.08 6.00 -10.48
C LEU A 588 4.20 4.94 -10.63
N HIS A 589 3.84 3.66 -10.60
CA HIS A 589 4.76 2.52 -10.72
C HIS A 589 4.95 2.02 -12.17
N ARG A 590 4.06 2.38 -13.10
CA ARG A 590 4.11 1.94 -14.50
C ARG A 590 3.77 3.08 -15.48
N TYR A 591 3.89 2.79 -16.78
CA TYR A 591 3.52 3.69 -17.86
C TYR A 591 2.51 3.00 -18.76
N TYR A 592 1.35 3.63 -18.90
CA TYR A 592 0.21 3.11 -19.64
C TYR A 592 0.20 3.70 -21.06
N ASP A 593 0.05 2.86 -22.07
CA ASP A 593 -0.13 3.29 -23.46
C ASP A 593 -1.63 3.24 -23.83
N PRO A 594 -2.31 4.40 -23.93
CA PRO A 594 -3.73 4.45 -24.23
C PRO A 594 -4.07 3.98 -25.66
N GLU A 595 -3.12 3.96 -26.60
CA GLU A 595 -3.34 3.43 -27.95
C GLU A 595 -3.32 1.89 -27.97
N THR A 596 -2.84 1.26 -26.89
CA THR A 596 -2.77 -0.21 -26.76
C THR A 596 -3.64 -0.78 -25.66
N GLY A 597 -4.09 0.04 -24.70
CA GLY A 597 -4.87 -0.43 -23.56
C GLY A 597 -4.04 -1.20 -22.53
N ARG A 598 -2.71 -1.04 -22.54
CA ARG A 598 -1.77 -1.89 -21.79
C ARG A 598 -0.62 -1.07 -21.20
N PHE A 599 0.03 -1.64 -20.18
CA PHE A 599 1.29 -1.11 -19.68
C PHE A 599 2.47 -1.53 -20.56
N VAL A 600 3.51 -0.70 -20.57
CA VAL A 600 4.74 -0.93 -21.36
C VAL A 600 5.85 -1.63 -20.57
N SER A 601 5.56 -2.03 -19.32
CA SER A 601 6.43 -2.80 -18.43
C SER A 601 5.60 -3.71 -17.53
N HIS A 602 6.17 -4.86 -17.13
CA HIS A 602 5.50 -5.82 -16.26
C HIS A 602 5.14 -5.22 -14.89
N ASP A 603 4.00 -5.63 -14.36
CA ASP A 603 3.62 -5.40 -12.96
C ASP A 603 4.73 -5.91 -12.01
N PRO A 604 5.26 -5.07 -11.12
CA PRO A 604 6.26 -5.53 -10.16
C PRO A 604 5.70 -6.54 -9.14
N LEU A 605 4.38 -6.68 -9.02
CA LEU A 605 3.69 -7.68 -8.18
C LEU A 605 3.40 -8.99 -8.94
N GLY A 606 3.92 -9.15 -10.17
CA GLY A 606 3.78 -10.36 -10.95
C GLY A 606 2.32 -10.62 -11.35
N LEU A 607 1.79 -11.78 -10.95
CA LEU A 607 0.42 -12.22 -11.26
C LEU A 607 -0.59 -11.94 -10.15
N ALA A 608 -0.16 -11.41 -9.01
CA ALA A 608 -1.06 -11.13 -7.89
C ALA A 608 -2.18 -10.13 -8.25
N PRO A 609 -1.93 -9.06 -9.03
CA PRO A 609 -2.98 -8.09 -9.38
C PRO A 609 -3.85 -8.53 -10.57
N ASP A 610 -3.23 -9.15 -11.57
CA ASP A 610 -3.93 -9.67 -12.76
C ASP A 610 -3.13 -10.83 -13.40
N PRO A 611 -3.82 -11.86 -13.94
CA PRO A 611 -3.18 -12.95 -14.69
C PRO A 611 -2.41 -12.51 -15.95
N ASP A 612 -2.62 -11.28 -16.43
CA ASP A 612 -1.74 -10.65 -17.40
C ASP A 612 -1.02 -9.46 -16.77
N SER A 613 0.24 -9.65 -16.37
CA SER A 613 1.09 -8.61 -15.74
C SER A 613 1.32 -7.34 -16.59
N LEU A 614 0.89 -7.30 -17.86
CA LEU A 614 0.97 -6.13 -18.74
C LEU A 614 -0.40 -5.50 -19.01
N ALA A 615 -1.49 -6.12 -18.55
CA ALA A 615 -2.83 -5.59 -18.69
C ALA A 615 -3.06 -4.40 -17.74
N TYR A 616 -3.96 -3.50 -18.14
CA TYR A 616 -4.53 -2.50 -17.25
C TYR A 616 -5.66 -3.12 -16.42
N VAL A 617 -6.92 -2.88 -16.81
CA VAL A 617 -8.10 -3.52 -16.22
C VAL A 617 -8.92 -4.19 -17.31
N GLY A 618 -9.74 -5.19 -16.95
CA GLY A 618 -10.59 -5.89 -17.93
C GLY A 618 -11.69 -5.01 -18.55
N ASN A 619 -12.18 -4.02 -17.82
CA ASN A 619 -13.16 -3.06 -18.31
C ASN A 619 -12.93 -1.67 -17.68
N PRO A 620 -12.42 -0.68 -18.43
CA PRO A 620 -12.04 0.63 -17.91
C PRO A 620 -13.24 1.52 -17.54
N THR A 621 -14.48 1.05 -17.76
CA THR A 621 -15.70 1.72 -17.29
C THR A 621 -16.16 1.22 -15.92
N ALA A 622 -15.59 0.10 -15.43
CA ALA A 622 -16.00 -0.57 -14.20
C ALA A 622 -14.86 -0.72 -13.18
N SER A 623 -13.61 -0.46 -13.58
CA SER A 623 -12.40 -0.61 -12.76
C SER A 623 -11.34 0.37 -13.22
N ILE A 624 -10.43 0.71 -12.31
CA ILE A 624 -9.28 1.60 -12.53
C ILE A 624 -8.07 1.00 -11.83
N ASP A 625 -6.86 1.40 -12.22
CA ASP A 625 -5.62 1.06 -11.49
C ASP A 625 -4.83 2.36 -11.23
N PRO A 626 -5.11 3.06 -10.11
CA PRO A 626 -4.54 4.38 -9.82
C PRO A 626 -3.05 4.39 -9.49
N LEU A 627 -2.49 3.23 -9.12
CA LEU A 627 -1.08 3.12 -8.75
C LEU A 627 -0.25 2.45 -9.85
N GLY A 628 -0.90 1.85 -10.85
CA GLY A 628 -0.21 0.96 -11.77
C GLY A 628 0.25 -0.30 -11.06
N LEU A 629 -0.50 -0.84 -10.10
CA LEU A 629 -0.19 -2.05 -9.33
C LEU A 629 -1.38 -2.97 -9.12
N GLY A 630 -2.61 -2.51 -9.34
CA GLY A 630 -3.78 -3.34 -9.09
C GLY A 630 -5.09 -2.64 -9.36
N LYS A 631 -6.07 -3.42 -9.80
CA LYS A 631 -7.40 -2.91 -10.11
C LYS A 631 -8.20 -2.66 -8.84
N VAL A 632 -8.82 -1.50 -8.78
CA VAL A 632 -9.85 -1.14 -7.79
C VAL A 632 -11.14 -0.81 -8.54
N THR A 633 -12.28 -1.13 -7.93
CA THR A 633 -13.56 -0.60 -8.41
C THR A 633 -13.54 0.91 -8.16
N PRO A 634 -13.87 1.76 -9.15
CA PRO A 634 -13.92 3.19 -8.97
C PRO A 634 -14.84 3.46 -7.80
N CYS A 635 -14.41 4.37 -6.92
CA CYS A 635 -15.06 4.68 -5.66
C CYS A 635 -16.57 4.45 -5.74
N ALA A 636 -17.06 3.50 -4.92
CA ALA A 636 -18.47 3.40 -4.56
C ALA A 636 -18.94 4.80 -4.19
N ALA A 637 -19.53 5.49 -5.14
CA ALA A 637 -19.93 6.87 -5.01
C ALA A 637 -21.30 6.96 -4.31
N SER A 638 -21.49 6.10 -3.31
CA SER A 638 -22.16 6.37 -2.03
C SER A 638 -21.16 6.16 -0.92
N GLY A 639 -20.84 7.22 -0.19
CA GLY A 639 -21.16 7.24 1.23
C GLY A 639 -20.91 6.01 2.10
N SER A 640 -19.82 5.28 1.94
CA SER A 640 -19.25 4.53 3.07
C SER A 640 -18.20 5.40 3.73
N GLY A 641 -18.69 6.47 4.38
CA GLY A 641 -17.88 7.32 5.25
C GLY A 641 -17.11 6.45 6.23
N GLY A 642 -15.86 6.83 6.49
CA GLY A 642 -15.05 6.23 7.52
C GLY A 642 -15.77 6.29 8.87
N GLY A 643 -16.28 5.13 9.31
CA GLY A 643 -16.70 4.86 10.67
C GLY A 643 -15.98 3.62 11.15
N GLY A 644 -15.10 3.77 12.14
CA GLY A 644 -14.51 2.67 12.87
C GLY A 644 -15.62 1.83 13.51
N GLY A 645 -15.70 0.56 13.10
CA GLY A 645 -16.67 -0.41 13.58
C GLY A 645 -16.97 -1.42 12.48
N GLY A 646 -16.51 -2.66 12.65
CA GLY A 646 -16.55 -3.71 11.63
C GLY A 646 -17.91 -3.86 10.94
N GLY A 647 -18.02 -3.29 9.74
CA GLY A 647 -19.04 -3.55 8.74
C GLY A 647 -18.33 -3.72 7.42
N LYS A 648 -18.14 -4.97 6.98
CA LYS A 648 -17.58 -5.28 5.66
C LYS A 648 -18.46 -4.61 4.59
N LYS A 649 -17.85 -3.96 3.59
CA LYS A 649 -18.48 -3.78 2.28
C LYS A 649 -18.97 -5.17 1.82
N PRO A 650 -20.04 -5.28 1.00
CA PRO A 650 -20.46 -6.57 0.46
C PRO A 650 -19.35 -7.10 -0.45
N ASN A 651 -18.41 -7.83 0.14
CA ASN A 651 -17.46 -8.63 -0.58
C ASN A 651 -18.26 -9.63 -1.42
N HIS A 652 -17.83 -9.86 -2.65
CA HIS A 652 -17.98 -11.16 -3.26
C HIS A 652 -17.72 -12.24 -2.21
N PHE A 653 -18.79 -12.98 -1.91
CA PHE A 653 -18.85 -13.91 -0.80
C PHE A 653 -17.88 -15.07 -1.09
N HIS A 654 -16.76 -15.11 -0.37
CA HIS A 654 -16.02 -16.36 -0.12
C HIS A 654 -16.53 -16.87 1.24
N PRO A 655 -17.01 -18.12 1.36
CA PRO A 655 -17.61 -18.63 2.59
C PRO A 655 -16.58 -18.71 3.71
N TYR A 656 -17.03 -18.53 4.95
CA TYR A 656 -16.30 -18.50 6.23
C TYR A 656 -15.79 -17.13 6.72
N SER A 657 -16.64 -16.40 7.46
CA SER A 657 -16.20 -15.60 8.62
C SER A 657 -17.34 -15.36 9.61
N LYS A 658 -17.09 -15.63 10.91
CA LYS A 658 -18.05 -15.46 12.02
C LYS A 658 -18.04 -14.02 12.60
N PRO A 659 -19.17 -13.56 13.18
CA PRO A 659 -19.27 -12.27 13.90
C PRO A 659 -19.03 -12.40 15.42
N ASN A 660 -18.52 -11.34 16.07
CA ASN A 660 -18.31 -11.26 17.53
C ASN A 660 -19.09 -10.08 18.18
N GLY A 661 -19.79 -10.38 19.29
CA GLY A 661 -19.80 -9.55 20.50
C GLY A 661 -21.12 -8.89 20.96
N ALA A 662 -21.77 -9.43 22.02
CA ALA A 662 -22.57 -8.70 23.02
C ALA A 662 -22.88 -9.58 24.28
N PRO A 663 -23.32 -9.05 25.44
CA PRO A 663 -22.72 -9.33 26.76
C PRO A 663 -23.54 -10.13 27.80
N ASN A 664 -22.90 -10.37 28.94
CA ASN A 664 -23.08 -11.42 29.96
C ASN A 664 -24.12 -11.09 31.07
N LYS A 665 -25.03 -12.02 31.45
CA LYS A 665 -25.61 -12.16 32.83
C LYS A 665 -26.03 -13.63 33.13
N GLY A 666 -25.56 -14.20 34.25
CA GLY A 666 -25.76 -15.59 34.70
C GLY A 666 -26.98 -15.83 35.61
N LYS A 667 -27.25 -16.97 36.26
CA LYS A 667 -26.69 -18.35 36.40
C LYS A 667 -27.91 -19.27 36.68
N ARG A 668 -28.00 -20.54 36.26
CA ARG A 668 -27.44 -21.73 36.96
C ARG A 668 -27.55 -23.02 36.09
N ARG A 669 -26.36 -23.51 35.69
CA ARG A 669 -25.83 -24.88 35.61
C ARG A 669 -26.71 -26.05 35.11
N ALA A 670 -26.56 -26.36 33.81
CA ALA A 670 -26.42 -27.72 33.27
C ALA A 670 -25.35 -27.65 32.15
N HIS A 671 -24.46 -28.65 32.08
CA HIS A 671 -23.18 -28.63 31.36
C HIS A 671 -23.33 -28.26 29.87
N LYS A 672 -22.84 -27.06 29.51
CA LYS A 672 -22.79 -26.54 28.13
C LYS A 672 -21.37 -26.64 27.59
N TYR A 673 -21.29 -27.16 26.37
CA TYR A 673 -20.21 -26.98 25.42
C TYR A 673 -19.77 -25.50 25.33
N PRO A 674 -18.47 -25.19 25.24
CA PRO A 674 -18.01 -23.88 24.80
C PRO A 674 -18.23 -23.75 23.28
N GLU A 675 -19.16 -22.88 22.87
CA GLU A 675 -19.26 -22.40 21.50
C GLU A 675 -18.07 -21.46 21.23
N GLY A 676 -17.18 -21.89 20.34
CA GLY A 676 -15.92 -21.18 20.03
C GLY A 676 -14.82 -22.05 19.41
N SER A 677 -15.00 -23.36 19.33
CA SER A 677 -13.93 -24.30 18.91
C SER A 677 -13.85 -24.63 17.41
N TYR A 678 -14.64 -23.97 16.55
CA TYR A 678 -14.36 -24.03 15.11
C TYR A 678 -13.20 -23.08 14.80
N GLY A 679 -12.00 -23.66 14.64
CA GLY A 679 -10.74 -22.94 14.38
C GLY A 679 -9.64 -23.18 15.41
N ASP A 680 -9.90 -23.95 16.47
CA ASP A 680 -8.86 -24.38 17.42
C ASP A 680 -8.13 -25.62 16.88
N LYS A 681 -6.86 -25.44 16.49
CA LYS A 681 -5.99 -26.49 15.92
C LYS A 681 -5.81 -27.68 16.87
N ASP A 682 -5.90 -27.48 18.17
CA ASP A 682 -5.71 -28.54 19.17
C ASP A 682 -7.01 -29.35 19.40
N PHE A 683 -8.17 -28.71 19.23
CA PHE A 683 -9.47 -29.34 19.39
C PHE A 683 -9.89 -30.16 18.15
N GLU A 684 -9.66 -29.65 16.93
CA GLU A 684 -9.92 -30.39 15.68
C GLU A 684 -8.94 -31.56 15.49
N ARG A 685 -7.67 -31.40 15.89
CA ARG A 685 -6.69 -32.49 15.94
C ARG A 685 -7.18 -33.63 16.82
N LYS A 686 -7.56 -33.33 18.07
CA LYS A 686 -8.05 -34.33 19.03
C LYS A 686 -9.34 -35.03 18.56
N ARG A 687 -10.25 -34.30 17.91
CA ARG A 687 -11.48 -34.85 17.32
C ARG A 687 -11.20 -35.83 16.16
N LEU A 688 -10.17 -35.59 15.36
CA LEU A 688 -9.75 -36.46 14.26
C LEU A 688 -8.97 -37.69 14.78
N GLU A 689 -8.13 -37.51 15.79
CA GLU A 689 -7.42 -38.59 16.47
C GLU A 689 -8.38 -39.57 17.17
N ASP A 690 -9.43 -39.05 17.82
CA ASP A 690 -10.48 -39.85 18.49
C ASP A 690 -11.42 -40.55 17.48
N LYS A 691 -11.61 -39.98 16.28
CA LYS A 691 -12.51 -40.52 15.23
C LYS A 691 -11.84 -41.59 14.35
N PHE A 692 -10.52 -41.52 14.16
CA PHE A 692 -9.78 -42.40 13.26
C PHE A 692 -8.70 -43.26 13.94
N GLY A 693 -8.47 -43.09 15.25
CA GLY A 693 -7.59 -43.95 16.04
C GLY A 693 -6.09 -43.81 15.72
N SER A 694 -5.65 -42.69 15.16
CA SER A 694 -4.24 -42.41 14.81
C SER A 694 -3.83 -41.00 15.23
N LYS A 695 -2.56 -40.82 15.68
CA LYS A 695 -1.98 -39.55 16.14
C LYS A 695 -1.47 -38.69 14.97
N ILE A 696 -1.74 -37.39 14.98
CA ILE A 696 -1.28 -36.42 13.97
C ILE A 696 -0.22 -35.48 14.59
N ASP A 697 0.94 -35.38 13.95
CA ASP A 697 2.11 -34.59 14.40
C ASP A 697 1.92 -33.06 14.16
N GLY A 698 2.40 -32.22 15.09
CA GLY A 698 1.91 -30.85 15.35
C GLY A 698 2.87 -29.68 15.04
N ASN A 699 3.73 -29.79 14.04
CA ASN A 699 5.00 -29.05 14.01
C ASN A 699 5.10 -27.82 13.05
N LYS A 700 4.18 -26.82 13.04
CA LYS A 700 4.33 -25.58 12.20
C LYS A 700 3.63 -24.29 12.74
N THR A 701 4.35 -23.16 12.86
CA THR A 701 3.83 -21.78 13.09
C THR A 701 4.60 -20.69 12.28
N HIS A 702 4.01 -19.49 12.16
CA HIS A 702 4.13 -18.48 11.09
C HIS A 702 4.82 -17.15 11.52
N GLN A 703 5.48 -16.46 10.59
CA GLN A 703 6.27 -15.21 10.76
C GLN A 703 5.48 -13.95 11.19
N SER A 704 4.19 -14.06 11.55
CA SER A 704 3.32 -12.92 11.89
C SER A 704 3.61 -12.26 13.23
N GLU A 705 4.65 -12.71 13.94
CA GLU A 705 5.06 -12.17 15.25
C GLU A 705 6.29 -11.24 15.14
N HIS A 706 6.78 -10.97 13.92
CA HIS A 706 7.92 -10.09 13.66
C HIS A 706 7.59 -9.00 12.62
N THR A 707 6.97 -7.90 13.05
CA THR A 707 7.07 -6.59 12.37
C THR A 707 6.49 -5.50 13.28
N ALA A 708 7.33 -4.91 14.14
CA ALA A 708 7.13 -3.54 14.58
C ALA A 708 8.12 -2.72 13.75
N GLY A 709 7.59 -1.97 12.79
CA GLY A 709 8.38 -1.09 11.95
C GLY A 709 8.09 -1.14 10.46
N PHE A 710 6.82 -0.96 10.08
CA PHE A 710 6.44 -0.35 8.80
C PHE A 710 4.98 0.14 8.78
N ASP A 711 4.49 0.71 9.89
CA ASP A 711 3.08 1.11 10.03
C ASP A 711 2.79 2.61 9.76
N VAL A 712 3.74 3.41 9.27
CA VAL A 712 3.54 4.88 9.24
C VAL A 712 3.72 5.57 7.88
N LEU A 713 3.66 4.78 6.81
CA LEU A 713 3.37 5.32 5.47
C LEU A 713 1.96 4.97 4.98
N ASN A 714 1.22 4.08 5.64
CA ASN A 714 -0.09 3.61 5.15
C ASN A 714 -1.24 3.57 6.19
N ASP A 715 -1.02 3.85 7.48
CA ASP A 715 -2.10 3.86 8.50
C ASP A 715 -2.32 5.26 9.12
N ASN A 716 -2.21 6.31 8.28
CA ASN A 716 -2.38 7.70 8.69
C ASN A 716 -3.64 8.34 8.10
N GLY A 717 -4.83 7.88 8.49
CA GLY A 717 -6.07 8.65 8.39
C GLY A 717 -6.45 9.25 7.02
N ALA A 718 -5.82 8.82 5.92
CA ALA A 718 -6.22 9.17 4.58
C ALA A 718 -7.43 8.32 4.21
N PRO A 719 -8.55 8.91 3.81
CA PRO A 719 -9.66 8.14 3.31
C PRO A 719 -9.28 7.68 1.90
N GLY A 720 -8.91 6.41 1.81
CA GLY A 720 -8.25 5.83 0.66
C GLY A 720 -7.57 4.57 1.12
N LYS A 721 -8.37 3.53 1.36
CA LYS A 721 -7.88 2.22 1.79
C LYS A 721 -7.05 1.62 0.65
N VAL A 722 -5.74 1.82 0.65
CA VAL A 722 -4.85 0.85 0.01
C VAL A 722 -5.04 -0.45 0.79
N PRO A 723 -5.49 -1.56 0.17
CA PRO A 723 -5.46 -2.83 0.83
C PRO A 723 -4.04 -3.05 1.35
N ARG A 724 -3.94 -3.32 2.66
CA ARG A 724 -2.75 -3.69 3.45
C ARG A 724 -1.78 -4.70 2.79
N LYS A 725 -2.12 -5.23 1.61
CA LYS A 725 -1.44 -6.24 0.80
C LYS A 725 -0.46 -5.62 -0.21
N GLU A 726 -0.80 -4.50 -0.85
CA GLU A 726 -0.12 -4.04 -2.08
C GLU A 726 1.23 -3.37 -1.86
N GLY A 727 1.41 -2.60 -0.78
CA GLY A 727 2.74 -2.07 -0.39
C GLY A 727 3.66 -3.12 0.23
N ARG A 728 3.07 -4.20 0.77
CA ARG A 728 3.80 -5.34 1.30
C ARG A 728 4.37 -6.22 0.19
N ASP A 729 3.68 -6.33 -0.96
CA ASP A 729 4.06 -7.25 -2.04
C ASP A 729 5.30 -6.80 -2.85
N LEU A 730 5.67 -5.51 -2.82
CA LEU A 730 6.94 -5.02 -3.39
C LEU A 730 8.18 -5.45 -2.56
N GLU A 731 8.03 -5.65 -1.24
CA GLU A 731 9.06 -6.27 -0.39
C GLU A 731 8.86 -7.79 -0.19
N ASN A 732 7.62 -8.29 -0.31
CA ASN A 732 7.20 -9.69 -0.08
C ASN A 732 7.14 -10.56 -1.33
N ASN A 733 7.87 -10.24 -2.41
CA ASN A 733 8.20 -11.25 -3.43
C ASN A 733 9.19 -12.33 -2.92
N ALA A 734 9.15 -12.56 -1.61
CA ALA A 734 9.70 -13.65 -0.86
C ALA A 734 8.57 -14.31 -0.08
N TRP A 735 8.03 -15.41 -0.58
CA TRP A 735 7.10 -16.20 0.21
C TRP A 735 7.82 -16.79 1.44
N ALA A 736 7.08 -16.85 2.56
CA ALA A 736 7.53 -17.04 3.93
C ALA A 736 8.48 -18.23 4.20
N TYR A 737 9.39 -18.04 5.16
CA TYR A 737 10.25 -19.06 5.78
C TYR A 737 9.64 -19.65 7.07
N TYR A 738 10.02 -20.88 7.42
CA TYR A 738 9.71 -21.58 8.68
C TYR A 738 10.98 -21.77 9.54
N GLU A 739 11.02 -21.28 10.79
CA GLU A 739 12.06 -21.59 11.79
C GLU A 739 11.68 -22.80 12.69
N GLU A 740 12.68 -23.51 13.23
CA GLU A 740 12.46 -24.60 14.20
C GLU A 740 11.96 -24.10 15.57
N HIS A 741 10.81 -24.63 16.00
CA HIS A 741 10.02 -24.18 17.16
C HIS A 741 10.76 -24.22 18.52
N GLY A 742 11.77 -25.08 18.67
CA GLY A 742 12.56 -25.21 19.90
C GLY A 742 13.52 -24.03 20.13
N ALA A 743 14.09 -23.48 19.05
CA ALA A 743 15.00 -22.34 19.12
C ALA A 743 14.25 -21.04 19.38
N HIS A 744 13.09 -20.86 18.74
CA HIS A 744 12.27 -19.65 18.90
C HIS A 744 11.66 -19.54 20.31
N ARG A 745 11.13 -20.63 20.88
CA ARG A 745 10.46 -20.61 22.19
C ARG A 745 11.40 -20.25 23.35
N ASN A 746 12.66 -20.64 23.24
CA ASN A 746 13.68 -20.50 24.28
C ASN A 746 14.58 -19.27 24.11
N HIS A 747 14.23 -18.35 23.20
CA HIS A 747 15.00 -17.13 23.02
C HIS A 747 14.61 -16.08 24.09
N PRO A 748 15.54 -15.53 24.88
CA PRO A 748 15.21 -14.56 25.94
C PRO A 748 14.67 -13.23 25.40
N GLY A 749 15.14 -12.76 24.24
CA GLY A 749 14.57 -11.59 23.54
C GLY A 749 13.25 -11.83 22.78
N THR A 750 13.17 -12.89 21.97
CA THR A 750 12.09 -13.09 20.98
C THR A 750 11.16 -14.27 21.30
N GLY A 751 11.44 -15.07 22.33
CA GLY A 751 10.66 -16.26 22.68
C GLY A 751 9.50 -16.01 23.65
N THR A 752 8.60 -16.97 23.78
CA THR A 752 7.38 -16.84 24.61
C THR A 752 7.49 -17.53 25.98
N SER A 753 8.64 -18.14 26.29
CA SER A 753 8.88 -18.82 27.56
C SER A 753 8.92 -17.86 28.75
N HIS A 754 8.21 -18.23 29.81
CA HIS A 754 8.26 -17.56 31.13
C HIS A 754 9.21 -18.28 32.10
N ALA A 755 9.86 -19.36 31.65
CA ALA A 755 10.89 -20.02 32.42
C ALA A 755 12.06 -19.04 32.59
N THR A 756 12.58 -18.96 33.82
CA THR A 756 13.75 -18.13 34.11
C THR A 756 14.97 -18.88 33.57
N HIS A 757 15.69 -18.26 32.64
CA HIS A 757 16.92 -18.80 32.10
C HIS A 757 18.02 -18.82 33.17
N ASP A 758 19.09 -19.57 32.93
CA ASP A 758 20.28 -19.60 33.83
C ASP A 758 20.94 -18.21 33.98
N SER A 759 20.58 -17.25 33.12
CA SER A 759 20.92 -15.82 33.24
C SER A 759 20.17 -15.10 34.36
N GLY A 760 19.13 -15.69 34.96
CA GLY A 760 18.22 -15.05 35.92
C GLY A 760 17.03 -14.31 35.27
N TRP A 761 16.92 -14.32 33.94
CA TRP A 761 15.91 -13.57 33.18
C TRP A 761 14.90 -14.49 32.49
N ASN A 762 13.62 -14.10 32.45
CA ASN A 762 12.65 -14.65 31.50
C ASN A 762 12.33 -13.64 30.39
N ALA A 763 11.66 -14.07 29.32
CA ALA A 763 11.44 -13.21 28.16
C ALA A 763 10.66 -11.90 28.47
N PRO A 764 9.63 -11.91 29.33
CA PRO A 764 9.01 -10.68 29.82
C PRO A 764 9.96 -9.72 30.56
N THR A 765 10.77 -10.23 31.49
CA THR A 765 11.71 -9.37 32.24
C THR A 765 12.80 -8.82 31.35
N TYR A 766 13.32 -9.65 30.43
CA TYR A 766 14.36 -9.25 29.48
C TYR A 766 13.89 -8.10 28.59
N ARG A 767 12.69 -8.19 28.02
CA ARG A 767 12.13 -7.12 27.18
C ARG A 767 11.82 -5.86 27.97
N ARG A 768 11.36 -5.99 29.22
CA ARG A 768 11.10 -4.85 30.10
C ARG A 768 12.39 -4.07 30.35
N ASP A 769 13.48 -4.77 30.65
CA ASP A 769 14.69 -4.10 31.11
C ASP A 769 15.58 -3.67 29.93
N GLN A 770 15.49 -4.37 28.78
CA GLN A 770 16.01 -3.86 27.51
C GLN A 770 15.27 -2.60 27.06
N ARG A 771 13.93 -2.58 27.18
CA ARG A 771 13.12 -1.39 26.90
C ARG A 771 13.46 -0.25 27.84
N ALA A 772 13.64 -0.52 29.14
CA ALA A 772 14.06 0.49 30.10
C ALA A 772 15.46 1.04 29.79
N ALA A 773 16.41 0.21 29.37
CA ALA A 773 17.74 0.66 28.96
C ALA A 773 17.69 1.56 27.71
N ILE A 774 16.84 1.23 26.75
CA ILE A 774 16.62 2.04 25.53
C ILE A 774 15.89 3.35 25.86
N GLU A 775 14.88 3.31 26.72
CA GLU A 775 14.11 4.48 27.16
C GLU A 775 14.95 5.43 28.02
N ASN A 776 15.91 4.89 28.77
CA ASN A 776 16.88 5.66 29.56
C ASN A 776 18.14 6.06 28.79
N ASN A 777 18.19 5.79 27.47
CA ASN A 777 19.28 6.17 26.59
C ASN A 777 20.65 5.60 27.04
N ASP A 778 20.64 4.37 27.55
CA ASP A 778 21.79 3.60 28.04
C ASP A 778 22.15 2.47 27.04
N PRO A 779 22.91 2.80 25.99
CA PRO A 779 23.27 1.84 24.94
C PRO A 779 24.22 0.75 25.45
N ASN A 780 24.97 0.99 26.52
CA ASN A 780 25.89 0.00 27.09
C ASN A 780 25.08 -1.13 27.74
N THR A 781 24.07 -0.80 28.55
CA THR A 781 23.16 -1.79 29.14
C THR A 781 22.30 -2.47 28.08
N ALA A 782 21.85 -1.75 27.05
CA ALA A 782 21.10 -2.35 25.94
C ALA A 782 21.94 -3.35 25.11
N VAL A 783 23.24 -3.09 24.94
CA VAL A 783 24.19 -3.99 24.29
C VAL A 783 24.53 -5.18 25.20
N GLN A 784 24.77 -4.95 26.49
CA GLN A 784 25.02 -6.00 27.48
C GLN A 784 23.84 -6.97 27.60
N LEU A 785 22.60 -6.47 27.65
CA LEU A 785 21.40 -7.30 27.66
C LEU A 785 21.28 -8.11 26.36
N ASN A 786 21.52 -7.50 25.20
CA ASN A 786 21.54 -8.22 23.92
C ASN A 786 22.56 -9.36 23.89
N GLN A 787 23.76 -9.14 24.41
CA GLN A 787 24.82 -10.16 24.42
C GLN A 787 24.55 -11.29 25.43
N LEU A 788 24.03 -10.97 26.62
CA LEU A 788 23.54 -11.98 27.57
C LEU A 788 22.38 -12.79 26.97
N GLY A 789 21.56 -12.20 26.11
CA GLY A 789 20.54 -12.93 25.36
C GLY A 789 21.09 -13.96 24.37
N TYR A 790 22.24 -13.68 23.75
CA TYR A 790 22.92 -14.57 22.79
C TYR A 790 23.73 -15.68 23.49
N ALA A 791 24.40 -15.39 24.61
CA ALA A 791 25.27 -16.34 25.33
C ALA A 791 24.52 -17.55 25.93
N HIS A 792 23.20 -17.46 26.07
CA HIS A 792 22.34 -18.50 26.67
C HIS A 792 21.52 -19.32 25.65
N GLN A 793 21.83 -19.26 24.35
CA GLN A 793 21.15 -20.08 23.34
C GLN A 793 21.56 -21.57 23.41
N PRO A 794 20.62 -22.54 23.41
CA PRO A 794 20.94 -23.96 23.35
C PRO A 794 21.49 -24.32 21.97
N GLY A 795 22.82 -24.27 21.86
CA GLY A 795 23.58 -24.42 20.61
C GLY A 795 25.02 -23.91 20.77
N PHE A 796 25.23 -22.98 21.70
CA PHE A 796 26.56 -22.51 22.12
C PHE A 796 27.30 -23.51 23.03
N GLN A 797 26.59 -24.46 23.66
CA GLN A 797 27.15 -25.35 24.69
C GLN A 797 27.29 -26.83 24.24
N GLY A 798 27.19 -27.13 22.93
CA GLY A 798 27.19 -28.50 22.41
C GLY A 798 28.52 -28.98 21.82
N ASN A 799 29.23 -29.80 22.59
CA ASN A 799 30.30 -30.78 22.24
C ASN A 799 31.14 -30.60 20.95
N HIS A 800 32.43 -30.34 21.17
CA HIS A 800 33.50 -30.07 20.20
C HIS A 800 33.93 -31.28 19.33
N ALA A 801 33.23 -31.57 18.23
CA ALA A 801 33.69 -32.64 17.32
C ALA A 801 33.49 -32.43 15.80
N ASP A 802 33.02 -31.27 15.32
CA ASP A 802 32.94 -30.99 13.87
C ASP A 802 34.04 -30.00 13.42
N PRO A 803 34.98 -30.40 12.53
CA PRO A 803 36.05 -29.53 12.04
C PRO A 803 35.59 -28.34 11.19
N VAL A 804 34.37 -28.37 10.62
CA VAL A 804 33.88 -27.29 9.72
C VAL A 804 33.30 -26.10 10.52
N ILE A 805 32.94 -26.30 11.79
CA ILE A 805 32.39 -25.25 12.66
C ILE A 805 33.49 -24.37 13.27
N ARG A 806 34.73 -24.87 13.44
CA ARG A 806 35.84 -24.10 14.02
C ARG A 806 36.15 -22.80 13.26
N ASN A 807 36.03 -22.79 11.93
CA ASN A 807 36.40 -21.63 11.11
C ASN A 807 35.31 -20.56 10.95
N ARG A 808 34.11 -20.72 11.54
CA ARG A 808 33.08 -19.66 11.57
C ARG A 808 32.89 -19.02 12.96
N MET A 809 33.36 -19.65 14.03
CA MET A 809 33.34 -19.05 15.37
C MET A 809 34.41 -17.96 15.53
N ASP A 810 35.64 -18.19 15.03
CA ASP A 810 36.75 -17.25 15.23
C ASP A 810 36.57 -15.89 14.50
N MET A 811 35.85 -15.83 13.38
CA MET A 811 35.76 -14.59 12.60
C MET A 811 34.73 -13.57 13.11
N ALA A 812 33.67 -14.02 13.79
CA ALA A 812 32.71 -13.12 14.43
C ALA A 812 33.19 -12.74 15.85
N ASP A 813 33.79 -13.69 16.59
CA ASP A 813 34.32 -13.47 17.95
C ASP A 813 35.56 -12.55 17.97
N ASP A 814 36.51 -12.66 17.04
CA ASP A 814 37.70 -11.80 17.03
C ASP A 814 37.40 -10.35 16.61
N SER A 815 36.31 -10.13 15.87
CA SER A 815 35.87 -8.78 15.47
C SER A 815 35.26 -8.01 16.64
N TYR A 816 34.64 -8.72 17.59
CA TYR A 816 34.08 -8.18 18.82
C TYR A 816 35.15 -8.01 19.90
N HIS A 817 36.09 -8.95 20.04
CA HIS A 817 37.27 -8.77 20.88
C HIS A 817 38.07 -7.55 20.45
N ARG A 818 38.35 -7.41 19.15
CA ARG A 818 38.94 -6.16 18.64
C ARG A 818 38.06 -4.96 18.93
N MET A 819 36.74 -5.01 18.77
CA MET A 819 35.91 -3.85 19.09
C MET A 819 35.93 -3.48 20.59
N VAL A 820 35.83 -4.45 21.50
CA VAL A 820 35.81 -4.21 22.95
C VAL A 820 37.20 -3.84 23.47
N ASP A 821 38.25 -4.52 23.01
CA ASP A 821 39.63 -4.25 23.38
C ASP A 821 40.14 -2.96 22.71
N ASP A 822 39.74 -2.61 21.49
CA ASP A 822 40.08 -1.32 20.85
C ASP A 822 39.33 -0.15 21.50
N VAL A 823 38.07 -0.34 21.95
CA VAL A 823 37.27 0.65 22.69
C VAL A 823 37.79 0.81 24.13
N HIS A 824 38.16 -0.29 24.80
CA HIS A 824 38.64 -0.29 26.19
C HIS A 824 40.13 0.10 26.30
N ALA A 825 41.03 -0.50 25.52
CA ALA A 825 42.46 -0.15 25.52
C ALA A 825 42.75 1.21 24.85
N GLY A 826 41.88 1.66 23.94
CA GLY A 826 41.91 3.01 23.36
C GLY A 826 41.37 4.10 24.30
N GLY A 827 40.65 3.71 25.36
CA GLY A 827 39.98 4.66 26.26
C GLY A 827 38.92 5.52 25.55
N GLU A 828 38.33 5.02 24.46
CA GLU A 828 37.31 5.72 23.66
C GLU A 828 35.97 4.99 23.80
N GLY A 829 34.89 5.68 24.17
CA GLY A 829 33.57 5.04 24.22
C GLY A 829 32.91 4.87 22.85
N MET A 830 31.73 4.25 22.82
CA MET A 830 31.00 3.99 21.59
C MET A 830 30.42 5.27 20.99
N ARG A 831 30.72 5.56 19.72
CA ARG A 831 30.18 6.72 18.99
C ARG A 831 28.82 6.42 18.38
N TYR A 832 27.83 7.26 18.71
CA TYR A 832 26.51 7.26 18.12
C TYR A 832 26.04 8.68 17.83
N ASN A 833 24.99 8.86 17.02
CA ASN A 833 24.39 10.18 16.79
C ASN A 833 23.14 10.33 17.65
N PRO A 834 23.08 11.27 18.60
CA PRO A 834 21.89 11.51 19.40
C PRO A 834 20.82 12.23 18.57
N ARG A 835 19.58 12.21 19.03
CA ARG A 835 18.51 13.02 18.44
C ARG A 835 18.77 14.53 18.66
N PRO A 836 18.42 15.40 17.69
CA PRO A 836 18.52 16.84 17.89
C PRO A 836 17.69 17.30 19.09
N GLY A 837 18.34 17.89 20.09
CA GLY A 837 17.69 18.37 21.33
C GLY A 837 17.56 17.35 22.46
N ALA A 838 18.02 16.10 22.28
CA ALA A 838 18.11 15.16 23.38
C ALA A 838 19.28 15.54 24.32
N ALA A 839 19.04 15.52 25.63
CA ALA A 839 20.12 15.63 26.60
C ALA A 839 21.08 14.44 26.39
N VAL A 840 22.37 14.73 26.22
CA VAL A 840 23.42 13.72 26.28
C VAL A 840 23.39 13.15 27.71
N PRO A 841 23.40 11.82 27.92
CA PRO A 841 23.34 11.27 29.27
C PRO A 841 24.44 11.88 30.15
N ASP A 842 24.08 12.44 31.31
CA ASP A 842 25.03 13.01 32.28
C ASP A 842 25.82 11.87 32.92
N GLY A 843 26.87 11.48 32.22
CA GLY A 843 27.64 10.29 32.52
C GLY A 843 28.91 10.21 31.71
N GLY A 844 29.47 11.36 31.28
CA GLY A 844 30.79 11.48 30.64
C GLY A 844 30.88 11.07 29.18
N ALA A 845 29.77 11.09 28.44
CA ALA A 845 29.80 10.97 26.99
C ALA A 845 30.28 12.29 26.35
N THR A 846 31.25 12.25 25.43
CA THR A 846 31.80 13.45 24.76
C THR A 846 31.14 13.69 23.41
N VAL A 847 30.70 14.93 23.18
CA VAL A 847 30.16 15.38 21.89
C VAL A 847 31.32 15.80 20.99
N GLY A 848 31.52 15.08 19.90
CA GLY A 848 32.51 15.46 18.89
C GLY A 848 32.03 16.66 18.05
N ASN A 849 32.95 17.40 17.44
CA ASN A 849 32.65 18.57 16.59
C ASN A 849 31.68 18.30 15.41
N THR A 850 31.39 17.03 15.10
CA THR A 850 30.46 16.58 14.06
C THR A 850 29.07 16.15 14.58
N GLY A 851 28.79 16.31 15.87
CA GLY A 851 27.48 16.02 16.47
C GLY A 851 27.28 14.59 16.99
N HIS A 852 28.28 13.71 16.80
CA HIS A 852 28.27 12.37 17.40
C HIS A 852 28.54 12.44 18.91
N VAL A 853 27.77 11.70 19.69
CA VAL A 853 27.99 11.44 21.11
C VAL A 853 28.81 10.16 21.23
N THR A 854 29.93 10.26 21.91
CA THR A 854 30.80 9.12 22.25
C THR A 854 30.48 8.77 23.69
N THR A 855 30.00 7.55 23.99
CA THR A 855 29.71 7.13 25.39
C THR A 855 30.97 7.23 26.27
N ARG A 856 30.85 7.02 27.59
CA ARG A 856 32.06 6.74 28.38
C ARG A 856 32.70 5.44 27.87
N PRO A 857 34.03 5.35 27.88
CA PRO A 857 34.72 4.07 27.74
C PRO A 857 34.14 3.10 28.77
N LEU A 858 34.04 1.82 28.40
CA LEU A 858 33.71 0.77 29.37
C LEU A 858 34.66 0.91 30.56
N SER A 859 34.13 1.03 31.77
CA SER A 859 34.98 1.10 32.96
C SER A 859 35.74 -0.22 33.12
N ASP A 860 36.86 -0.21 33.84
CA ASP A 860 37.60 -1.45 34.15
C ASP A 860 36.68 -2.48 34.82
N ALA A 861 35.66 -2.03 35.55
CA ALA A 861 34.63 -2.88 36.15
C ALA A 861 33.65 -3.45 35.11
N ASP A 862 33.13 -2.64 34.19
CA ASP A 862 32.22 -3.11 33.12
C ASP A 862 32.93 -4.06 32.14
N ALA A 863 34.18 -3.75 31.79
CA ALA A 863 35.02 -4.60 30.95
C ALA A 863 35.36 -5.91 31.67
N PHE A 864 35.66 -5.85 32.97
CA PHE A 864 35.87 -7.02 33.81
C PHE A 864 34.60 -7.87 33.94
N GLU A 865 33.42 -7.28 34.13
CA GLU A 865 32.14 -7.99 34.16
C GLU A 865 31.80 -8.67 32.83
N LEU A 866 32.02 -7.99 31.70
CA LEU A 866 31.84 -8.58 30.36
C LEU A 866 32.83 -9.73 30.12
N HIS A 867 34.07 -9.58 30.59
CA HIS A 867 35.09 -10.64 30.52
C HIS A 867 34.78 -11.82 31.45
N GLU A 868 34.32 -11.57 32.66
CA GLU A 868 33.95 -12.60 33.64
C GLU A 868 32.63 -13.30 33.26
N ALA A 869 31.64 -12.59 32.72
CA ALA A 869 30.42 -13.18 32.17
C ALA A 869 30.73 -14.09 30.95
N ARG A 870 31.67 -13.68 30.08
CA ARG A 870 32.20 -14.52 28.99
C ARG A 870 32.98 -15.72 29.53
N ASN A 871 33.84 -15.52 30.54
CA ASN A 871 34.59 -16.62 31.17
C ASN A 871 33.65 -17.61 31.84
N ALA A 872 32.60 -17.13 32.51
CA ALA A 872 31.54 -17.95 33.09
C ALA A 872 30.70 -18.66 32.02
N ALA A 873 30.39 -18.03 30.88
CA ALA A 873 29.70 -18.68 29.76
C ALA A 873 30.55 -19.75 29.06
N ARG A 874 31.88 -19.54 28.99
CA ARG A 874 32.84 -20.48 28.40
C ARG A 874 33.23 -21.62 29.34
N THR A 875 33.26 -21.39 30.65
CA THR A 875 33.80 -22.33 31.66
C THR A 875 32.78 -22.85 32.67
N GLY A 876 31.63 -22.19 32.81
CA GLY A 876 30.50 -22.59 33.66
C GLY A 876 30.49 -22.02 35.10
N ASN A 877 31.42 -21.14 35.50
CA ASN A 877 31.54 -20.67 36.89
C ASN A 877 31.38 -19.14 37.04
N TRP A 878 30.44 -18.68 37.89
CA TRP A 878 30.17 -17.27 38.20
C TRP A 878 30.71 -16.83 39.58
N PRO A 879 31.19 -15.57 39.77
CA PRO A 879 31.63 -15.05 41.07
C PRO A 879 30.49 -14.60 42.00
N GLY A 880 30.72 -14.56 43.33
CA GLY A 880 29.68 -14.39 44.37
C GLY A 880 29.40 -12.96 44.88
N ASP A 881 28.22 -12.79 45.52
CA ASP A 881 27.47 -11.54 45.81
C ASP A 881 28.18 -10.41 46.60
N ASP A 882 29.20 -10.70 47.41
CA ASP A 882 29.81 -9.69 48.31
C ASP A 882 30.58 -8.57 47.57
N ALA A 883 30.89 -8.75 46.29
CA ALA A 883 31.58 -7.74 45.47
C ALA A 883 30.66 -6.58 45.03
N TRP A 884 29.36 -6.85 44.88
CA TRP A 884 28.39 -5.95 44.24
C TRP A 884 27.85 -4.86 45.17
N GLN A 885 27.65 -5.17 46.45
CA GLN A 885 27.04 -4.22 47.41
C GLN A 885 27.99 -3.10 47.86
N ARG A 886 29.30 -3.20 47.58
CA ARG A 886 30.28 -2.21 48.04
C ARG A 886 30.25 -0.89 47.26
N TYR A 887 29.62 -0.86 46.09
CA TYR A 887 29.73 0.26 45.14
C TYR A 887 28.42 1.02 44.85
N TYR A 888 27.24 0.52 45.24
CA TYR A 888 25.95 1.17 44.91
C TYR A 888 24.87 1.02 46.00
N PRO A 889 24.65 2.02 46.88
CA PRO A 889 23.46 2.06 47.74
C PRO A 889 22.32 2.90 47.13
N ASP A 890 21.07 2.53 47.42
CA ASP A 890 19.86 3.14 46.84
C ASP A 890 19.56 4.58 47.33
N PRO A 891 19.00 5.46 46.45
CA PRO A 891 18.75 6.87 46.76
C PRO A 891 17.47 7.11 47.58
N THR A 892 17.46 8.21 48.33
CA THR A 892 16.44 8.52 49.34
C THR A 892 15.35 9.48 48.82
N PRO A 893 14.19 9.57 49.50
CA PRO A 893 13.09 10.46 49.09
C PRO A 893 13.46 11.95 48.96
N GLU A 894 14.48 12.42 49.67
CA GLU A 894 14.97 13.80 49.57
C GLU A 894 15.80 14.05 48.30
N ASP A 895 16.40 13.00 47.71
CA ASP A 895 17.09 13.07 46.41
C ASP A 895 16.07 13.28 45.28
N TRP A 896 14.89 12.65 45.41
CA TRP A 896 13.78 12.83 44.47
C TRP A 896 13.17 14.25 44.54
N ALA A 897 13.02 14.80 45.73
CA ALA A 897 12.47 16.14 45.90
C ALA A 897 13.41 17.27 45.41
N ARG A 898 14.74 17.02 45.38
CA ARG A 898 15.72 17.96 44.80
C ARG A 898 15.69 17.96 43.28
N LEU A 899 15.45 16.80 42.67
CA LEU A 899 15.35 16.64 41.22
C LEU A 899 14.16 17.42 40.62
N GLU A 900 13.00 17.39 41.28
CA GLU A 900 11.80 18.10 40.83
C GLU A 900 11.92 19.63 40.86
N ARG A 901 12.89 20.16 41.61
CA ARG A 901 13.18 21.60 41.69
C ARG A 901 14.33 22.03 40.77
N GLY A 902 15.00 21.09 40.11
CA GLY A 902 16.07 21.37 39.15
C GLY A 902 17.45 21.67 39.76
N ASP A 903 17.67 21.40 41.05
CA ASP A 903 18.91 21.73 41.78
C ASP A 903 19.66 20.46 42.21
N PHE A 904 20.22 19.68 41.28
CA PHE A 904 21.07 18.54 41.61
C PHE A 904 22.40 18.57 40.83
N ASP A 905 23.52 18.50 41.54
CA ASP A 905 24.87 18.41 40.97
C ASP A 905 25.62 17.25 41.68
N PRO A 906 25.96 16.14 40.99
CA PRO A 906 26.55 14.95 41.63
C PRO A 906 28.07 15.07 41.88
N PRO A 907 28.61 14.25 42.82
CA PRO A 907 29.88 14.53 43.51
C PRO A 907 31.12 14.21 42.67
N GLN A 908 32.17 15.04 42.78
CA GLN A 908 33.46 14.83 42.12
C GLN A 908 34.46 14.04 42.99
N LEU A 909 35.11 13.03 42.41
CA LEU A 909 36.29 12.35 42.95
C LEU A 909 37.33 12.02 41.85
N PRO A 910 38.62 11.82 42.22
CA PRO A 910 39.77 12.36 41.47
C PRO A 910 40.45 11.38 40.49
N PRO A 911 41.33 11.87 39.57
CA PRO A 911 41.83 11.09 38.44
C PRO A 911 43.25 10.52 38.63
N ILE A 912 43.55 9.36 38.01
CA ILE A 912 44.93 8.83 37.82
C ILE A 912 45.06 8.12 36.44
N LYS A 913 45.71 8.78 35.46
CA LYS A 913 46.97 8.50 34.70
C LYS A 913 47.08 7.22 33.81
N PRO A 914 47.25 7.38 32.48
CA PRO A 914 47.40 6.26 31.53
C PRO A 914 48.86 5.94 31.13
N GLY A 915 49.11 4.66 30.80
CA GLY A 915 50.20 4.21 29.93
C GLY A 915 50.73 2.79 30.18
N SER A 916 50.38 1.82 29.32
CA SER A 916 51.29 0.80 28.76
C SER A 916 50.62 -0.01 27.63
N PRO A 917 51.30 -0.28 26.49
CA PRO A 917 50.71 -0.88 25.28
C PRO A 917 51.00 -2.38 25.13
N MET A 918 50.09 -3.15 24.53
CA MET A 918 50.38 -4.47 23.92
C MET A 918 49.47 -4.66 22.70
N ASN A 919 49.95 -4.56 21.45
CA ASN A 919 50.73 -5.49 20.61
C ASN A 919 49.96 -6.77 20.22
N LEU A 920 49.53 -6.78 18.96
CA LEU A 920 48.86 -7.86 18.22
C LEU A 920 49.86 -8.96 17.83
N ASP A 921 49.50 -10.21 18.11
CA ASP A 921 49.86 -11.41 17.35
C ASP A 921 48.62 -12.31 17.28
#